data_AF-A0A257N294-F1
#
_entry.id   AF-A0A257N294-F1
#
_cell.length_a   1.000
_cell.length_b   1.000
_cell.length_c   1.000
_cell.angle_alpha   90.00
_cell.angle_beta   90.00
_cell.angle_gamma   90.00
#
_symmetry.space_group_name_H-M   'P 1'
#
loop_
_entity.id
_entity.type
_entity.pdbx_description
1 polymer ?
#
loop_
_entity_poly.entity_id
_entity_poly.type
_entity_poly.pdbx_seq_one_letter_code
_entity_poly.pdbx_strand_id
1 'polypeptide(L)'
;INGGDGGRIETSGHWLNVEGISVNTTTHKGQAGTWLLDPYDVTISNPNDINGVFGTGVWTPTGTGSTVSATTIEAALNGGTSVNITTTGAGVEAGDITVASSINKTVGGTANLFLNADNSIIFGAGIGISSTSNLLNVVLNADTDNSGAGNIRMGTGSSILSNGGNIILGGGICSVSSCNGYAVGTAGLNPQNRGIQLNNATLDALGGNIFLKGQGANTVSSNNFGVDIVGSSLLRTLGTGSISIDGVGAGSGGANGGVNIQGEGISITTADGLIDIKGQGSNGGDFGNYGVNVNQLATIQSTGAGAININGKGGNSASGTSNGGENGVWIIGNSTIAATNGTIDITGTAGSSLSGANTGMVLTGNIISLGAGAITLKGIGNGIGSTGLDISSSNIGWSGTGAVPTGDISLSASAAGSTDSIRLSSATRIESLGKLLLFPNGGTLAGGAGIFNLDATELSFIQPGFSNITVGTTTGNINVGATGWTLPIGSNSLTLENTGLGNIYLGGVISSPSDVTLKTDGSIIDEHVGTDIIANFLDITAGAGMSVDMDVNMLKTVNNSTVNGSALRNFRASQLNVFSLSDASVGTAIAGIQLSSLGDINISGAIQANSNLFIKSTGNILFGNTISSSVGPLNVTFQSDSDGINGGAIESNFGNINSNGGDITLAGGVDVTTGYAQGDELHPTGIRLNYMALNSGGGNIVVRGKSSDGLAFSTAGSEQNNGVYITGNSSIDAGTGTINIEGVAQQTPNPNVSSDNSNGIEIGNVGLITIQSANSAANAIRLTGTANVNLFTPEGYGVLINSPLPTDSPLPKGTNIAGMITIAATGGGGITVTGSSNKEAGVHIDNNASILANSGKITLDGATTGSNRSAVESTGILGQQADSLVPTSSSDIDIIADSLNLTTSSLVGTPLISDRINSTGILTIKPKTANRPMTIQAGEGDNSQLYVNTALFGAGLPISANFSKIVFGSSTTGIMNVSGLNFVDTYNVDLLTGSDLTLADTTVTGINKVLSIATIGGGTVTSTGILNVSNLLLNGTSANFLLHNPANTINTSGRNFR
;
A
#
# COMPACT_ATOMS: atom_id res chain seq x y z
N ILE A 1 -7.55 -56.27 -26.13
CA ILE A 1 -8.66 -57.24 -26.28
C ILE A 1 -9.54 -57.05 -25.06
N ASN A 2 -10.62 -56.29 -25.20
CA ASN A 2 -11.48 -55.84 -24.10
C ASN A 2 -12.64 -56.85 -23.95
N GLY A 3 -12.85 -57.44 -22.78
CA GLY A 3 -13.99 -58.33 -22.50
C GLY A 3 -15.10 -57.55 -21.81
N GLY A 4 -16.36 -57.81 -22.19
CA GLY A 4 -17.53 -57.16 -21.59
C GLY A 4 -17.90 -57.72 -20.21
N ASP A 5 -18.66 -56.93 -19.46
CA ASP A 5 -19.27 -57.33 -18.19
C ASP A 5 -20.34 -58.41 -18.39
N GLY A 6 -20.51 -59.29 -17.40
CA GLY A 6 -21.54 -60.33 -17.37
C GLY A 6 -22.94 -59.74 -17.25
N GLY A 7 -23.93 -60.38 -17.88
CA GLY A 7 -25.32 -59.89 -17.91
C GLY A 7 -26.09 -60.08 -16.60
N ARG A 8 -27.10 -59.25 -16.38
CA ARG A 8 -28.08 -59.37 -15.28
C ARG A 8 -29.19 -60.33 -15.69
N ILE A 9 -29.50 -61.30 -14.82
CA ILE A 9 -30.64 -62.22 -14.93
C ILE A 9 -31.60 -61.88 -13.81
N GLU A 10 -32.85 -61.65 -14.15
CA GLU A 10 -33.92 -61.39 -13.19
C GLU A 10 -35.04 -62.39 -13.46
N THR A 11 -35.41 -63.16 -12.45
CA THR A 11 -36.49 -64.13 -12.53
C THR A 11 -37.51 -63.81 -11.46
N SER A 12 -38.70 -63.41 -11.92
CA SER A 12 -39.85 -63.08 -11.09
C SER A 12 -41.08 -63.88 -11.51
N GLY A 13 -42.02 -64.13 -10.60
CA GLY A 13 -43.28 -64.82 -10.92
C GLY A 13 -44.03 -65.34 -9.71
N HIS A 14 -45.36 -65.52 -9.84
CA HIS A 14 -46.27 -65.95 -8.76
C HIS A 14 -45.83 -67.21 -7.98
N TRP A 15 -44.99 -68.06 -8.57
CA TRP A 15 -44.30 -69.15 -7.89
C TRP A 15 -42.97 -69.39 -8.61
N LEU A 16 -41.86 -69.21 -7.89
CA LEU A 16 -40.52 -69.36 -8.43
C LEU A 16 -39.78 -70.49 -7.71
N ASN A 17 -39.63 -71.64 -8.39
CA ASN A 17 -38.80 -72.75 -7.91
C ASN A 17 -37.48 -72.77 -8.69
N VAL A 18 -36.38 -72.47 -8.01
CA VAL A 18 -35.02 -72.48 -8.55
C VAL A 18 -34.18 -73.64 -8.04
N GLU A 19 -34.77 -74.59 -7.33
CA GLU A 19 -34.08 -75.75 -6.79
C GLU A 19 -33.44 -76.58 -7.92
N GLY A 20 -32.12 -76.79 -7.82
CA GLY A 20 -31.34 -77.53 -8.82
C GLY A 20 -30.94 -76.73 -10.06
N ILE A 21 -31.32 -75.45 -10.17
CA ILE A 21 -30.92 -74.58 -11.29
C ILE A 21 -29.54 -73.97 -11.00
N SER A 22 -28.60 -74.10 -11.95
CA SER A 22 -27.29 -73.45 -11.91
C SER A 22 -27.21 -72.40 -13.00
N VAL A 23 -26.97 -71.15 -12.61
CA VAL A 23 -26.78 -70.01 -13.50
C VAL A 23 -25.36 -69.50 -13.36
N ASN A 24 -24.67 -69.29 -14.49
CA ASN A 24 -23.30 -68.78 -14.53
C ASN A 24 -23.27 -67.42 -15.22
N THR A 25 -23.03 -66.38 -14.43
CA THR A 25 -22.90 -64.99 -14.90
C THR A 25 -21.44 -64.51 -14.90
N THR A 26 -20.47 -65.40 -14.68
CA THR A 26 -19.05 -65.04 -14.61
C THR A 26 -18.47 -64.65 -15.98
N THR A 27 -17.57 -63.68 -15.99
CA THR A 27 -16.76 -63.28 -17.16
C THR A 27 -15.29 -63.31 -16.78
N HIS A 28 -14.42 -63.60 -17.74
CA HIS A 28 -12.98 -63.77 -17.50
C HIS A 28 -12.22 -62.44 -17.34
N LYS A 29 -12.77 -61.32 -17.83
CA LYS A 29 -12.09 -60.01 -17.84
C LYS A 29 -13.00 -58.79 -17.59
N GLY A 30 -14.32 -58.97 -17.47
CA GLY A 30 -15.27 -57.93 -17.03
C GLY A 30 -15.80 -58.22 -15.62
N GLN A 31 -16.76 -57.43 -15.13
CA GLN A 31 -17.46 -57.72 -13.87
C GLN A 31 -18.42 -58.90 -14.03
N ALA A 32 -18.46 -59.83 -13.07
CA ALA A 32 -19.45 -60.91 -13.08
C ALA A 32 -20.87 -60.34 -13.01
N GLY A 33 -21.80 -60.91 -13.78
CA GLY A 33 -23.21 -60.52 -13.73
C GLY A 33 -23.93 -61.07 -12.50
N THR A 34 -25.18 -60.68 -12.30
CA THR A 34 -25.99 -61.05 -11.13
C THR A 34 -27.22 -61.86 -11.55
N TRP A 35 -27.71 -62.74 -10.64
CA TRP A 35 -29.01 -63.40 -10.77
C TRP A 35 -29.88 -63.01 -9.57
N LEU A 36 -30.98 -62.29 -9.82
CA LEU A 36 -31.89 -61.78 -8.80
C LEU A 36 -33.19 -62.62 -8.74
N LEU A 37 -33.64 -62.92 -7.53
CA LEU A 37 -34.88 -63.63 -7.19
C LEU A 37 -35.78 -62.71 -6.35
N ASP A 38 -37.10 -62.84 -6.50
CA ASP A 38 -38.07 -62.09 -5.70
C ASP A 38 -37.96 -62.44 -4.19
N PRO A 39 -37.96 -61.46 -3.26
CA PRO A 39 -37.76 -61.67 -1.82
C PRO A 39 -39.04 -62.02 -1.02
N TYR A 40 -38.89 -62.26 0.29
CA TYR A 40 -39.98 -62.38 1.28
C TYR A 40 -40.04 -61.14 2.20
N ASP A 41 -41.24 -60.67 2.54
CA ASP A 41 -41.44 -59.65 3.57
C ASP A 41 -41.19 -60.22 4.97
N VAL A 42 -40.66 -59.40 5.88
CA VAL A 42 -40.45 -59.75 7.28
C VAL A 42 -41.18 -58.77 8.20
N THR A 43 -42.06 -59.28 9.05
CA THR A 43 -42.70 -58.48 10.12
C THR A 43 -42.02 -58.75 11.47
N ILE A 44 -41.58 -57.70 12.17
CA ILE A 44 -41.14 -57.79 13.56
C ILE A 44 -42.36 -57.54 14.46
N SER A 45 -42.94 -58.62 15.01
CA SER A 45 -44.13 -58.54 15.87
C SER A 45 -44.22 -59.69 16.87
N ASN A 46 -44.83 -59.46 18.02
CA ASN A 46 -45.02 -60.48 19.05
C ASN A 46 -46.32 -61.29 18.83
N PRO A 47 -46.43 -62.54 19.33
CA PRO A 47 -45.44 -63.24 20.17
C PRO A 47 -44.59 -64.32 19.48
N ASN A 48 -44.85 -64.66 18.22
CA ASN A 48 -44.33 -65.89 17.61
C ASN A 48 -43.41 -65.64 16.41
N ASP A 49 -42.39 -66.47 16.29
CA ASP A 49 -41.57 -66.60 15.08
C ASP A 49 -42.30 -67.52 14.08
N ILE A 50 -42.53 -67.06 12.84
CA ILE A 50 -43.30 -67.74 11.80
C ILE A 50 -42.54 -67.67 10.47
N ASN A 51 -42.51 -68.77 9.72
CA ASN A 51 -41.97 -68.86 8.36
C ASN A 51 -40.53 -68.31 8.21
N GLY A 52 -39.67 -68.55 9.20
CA GLY A 52 -38.25 -68.26 9.13
C GLY A 52 -37.44 -68.97 10.20
N VAL A 53 -36.11 -68.85 10.12
CA VAL A 53 -35.15 -69.49 11.03
C VAL A 53 -34.26 -68.43 11.66
N PHE A 54 -34.15 -68.43 12.99
CA PHE A 54 -33.24 -67.57 13.74
C PHE A 54 -32.01 -68.38 14.19
N GLY A 55 -30.85 -68.17 13.57
CA GLY A 55 -29.62 -68.92 13.83
C GLY A 55 -28.40 -68.01 13.95
N THR A 56 -27.62 -68.16 15.02
CA THR A 56 -26.37 -67.40 15.25
C THR A 56 -26.51 -65.87 15.09
N GLY A 57 -27.64 -65.31 15.51
CA GLY A 57 -27.92 -63.87 15.38
C GLY A 57 -28.43 -63.46 13.99
N VAL A 58 -28.73 -64.39 13.09
CA VAL A 58 -29.29 -64.09 11.77
C VAL A 58 -30.70 -64.64 11.67
N TRP A 59 -31.66 -63.80 11.26
CA TRP A 59 -32.98 -64.25 10.83
C TRP A 59 -33.00 -64.40 9.31
N THR A 60 -33.39 -65.58 8.84
CA THR A 60 -33.60 -65.84 7.42
C THR A 60 -35.05 -66.29 7.18
N PRO A 61 -35.85 -65.54 6.41
CA PRO A 61 -37.21 -65.93 6.06
C PRO A 61 -37.19 -67.17 5.14
N THR A 62 -38.19 -68.03 5.28
CA THR A 62 -38.35 -69.27 4.51
C THR A 62 -39.69 -69.35 3.77
N GLY A 63 -40.54 -68.33 3.86
CA GLY A 63 -41.84 -68.28 3.19
C GLY A 63 -42.59 -66.97 3.42
N THR A 64 -43.64 -66.77 2.63
CA THR A 64 -44.58 -65.63 2.67
C THR A 64 -45.13 -65.38 4.08
N GLY A 65 -45.26 -64.11 4.45
CA GLY A 65 -45.72 -63.70 5.79
C GLY A 65 -44.74 -64.06 6.91
N SER A 66 -43.44 -64.03 6.64
CA SER A 66 -42.40 -64.29 7.64
C SER A 66 -42.51 -63.27 8.79
N THR A 67 -42.50 -63.77 10.02
CA THR A 67 -42.56 -62.95 11.23
C THR A 67 -41.47 -63.37 12.20
N VAL A 68 -40.74 -62.41 12.76
CA VAL A 68 -39.81 -62.64 13.87
C VAL A 68 -40.29 -61.85 15.09
N SER A 69 -40.34 -62.48 16.26
CA SER A 69 -40.76 -61.81 17.48
C SER A 69 -39.69 -60.85 17.99
N ALA A 70 -40.13 -59.70 18.51
CA ALA A 70 -39.23 -58.76 19.14
C ALA A 70 -38.52 -59.41 20.34
N THR A 71 -39.22 -60.28 21.07
CA THR A 71 -38.64 -61.07 22.16
C THR A 71 -37.47 -61.95 21.74
N THR A 72 -37.51 -62.58 20.56
CA THR A 72 -36.39 -63.39 20.03
C THR A 72 -35.17 -62.50 19.74
N ILE A 73 -35.40 -61.34 19.11
CA ILE A 73 -34.34 -60.36 18.81
C ILE A 73 -33.73 -59.81 20.11
N GLU A 74 -34.58 -59.40 21.06
CA GLU A 74 -34.19 -58.89 22.37
C GLU A 74 -33.35 -59.92 23.13
N ALA A 75 -33.73 -61.20 23.13
CA ALA A 75 -32.96 -62.25 23.78
C ALA A 75 -31.54 -62.39 23.21
N ALA A 76 -31.39 -62.33 21.87
CA ALA A 76 -30.08 -62.37 21.22
C ALA A 76 -29.23 -61.15 21.57
N LEU A 77 -29.80 -59.94 21.47
CA LEU A 77 -29.12 -58.69 21.80
C LEU A 77 -28.73 -58.61 23.29
N ASN A 78 -29.61 -59.04 24.19
CA ASN A 78 -29.37 -59.11 25.64
C ASN A 78 -28.31 -60.17 25.99
N GLY A 79 -28.17 -61.21 25.15
CA GLY A 79 -27.06 -62.17 25.20
C GLY A 79 -25.73 -61.61 24.65
N GLY A 80 -25.70 -60.38 24.12
CA GLY A 80 -24.53 -59.76 23.49
C GLY A 80 -24.27 -60.21 22.06
N THR A 81 -25.21 -60.93 21.43
CA THR A 81 -25.11 -61.35 20.03
C THR A 81 -25.64 -60.24 19.13
N SER A 82 -24.89 -59.89 18.08
CA SER A 82 -25.39 -58.96 17.06
C SER A 82 -26.45 -59.64 16.19
N VAL A 83 -27.49 -58.91 15.84
CA VAL A 83 -28.63 -59.41 15.08
C VAL A 83 -28.63 -58.87 13.65
N ASN A 84 -28.90 -59.73 12.68
CA ASN A 84 -29.12 -59.39 11.28
C ASN A 84 -30.46 -59.96 10.79
N ILE A 85 -31.36 -59.11 10.33
CA ILE A 85 -32.64 -59.49 9.73
C ILE A 85 -32.58 -59.18 8.24
N THR A 86 -32.85 -60.17 7.39
CA THR A 86 -32.81 -60.04 5.92
C THR A 86 -34.14 -60.44 5.27
N THR A 87 -34.46 -59.93 4.08
CA THR A 87 -35.67 -60.29 3.29
C THR A 87 -35.40 -61.27 2.14
N THR A 88 -34.17 -61.78 2.03
CA THR A 88 -33.73 -62.70 0.96
C THR A 88 -34.67 -63.91 0.74
N GLY A 89 -34.87 -64.35 -0.50
CA GLY A 89 -35.66 -65.55 -0.79
C GLY A 89 -35.94 -65.76 -2.27
N ALA A 90 -36.87 -66.68 -2.57
CA ALA A 90 -37.49 -66.86 -3.88
C ALA A 90 -39.03 -66.74 -3.74
N GLY A 91 -39.45 -65.66 -3.06
CA GLY A 91 -40.83 -65.31 -2.79
C GLY A 91 -41.52 -64.58 -3.94
N VAL A 92 -42.53 -63.79 -3.61
CA VAL A 92 -43.31 -62.92 -4.52
C VAL A 92 -43.65 -61.58 -3.88
N GLU A 93 -43.05 -61.32 -2.71
CA GLU A 93 -43.32 -60.15 -1.90
C GLU A 93 -42.29 -59.04 -2.25
N ALA A 94 -42.49 -57.83 -1.73
CA ALA A 94 -41.63 -56.71 -2.08
C ALA A 94 -40.24 -56.80 -1.42
N GLY A 95 -40.14 -57.53 -0.30
CA GLY A 95 -38.93 -57.56 0.52
C GLY A 95 -38.92 -56.43 1.54
N ASP A 96 -40.08 -56.13 2.13
CA ASP A 96 -40.24 -55.12 3.17
C ASP A 96 -39.92 -55.68 4.55
N ILE A 97 -39.30 -54.86 5.41
CA ILE A 97 -39.24 -55.10 6.87
C ILE A 97 -40.21 -54.15 7.57
N THR A 98 -41.26 -54.70 8.18
CA THR A 98 -42.20 -53.93 9.02
C THR A 98 -41.89 -54.12 10.50
N VAL A 99 -41.58 -53.03 11.21
CA VAL A 99 -41.36 -53.03 12.66
C VAL A 99 -42.64 -52.64 13.39
N ALA A 100 -43.40 -53.64 13.85
CA ALA A 100 -44.70 -53.48 14.50
C ALA A 100 -44.65 -53.64 16.03
N SER A 101 -43.50 -54.04 16.59
CA SER A 101 -43.27 -54.14 18.03
C SER A 101 -41.89 -53.61 18.38
N SER A 102 -41.80 -52.88 19.51
CA SER A 102 -40.53 -52.29 19.95
C SER A 102 -39.50 -53.36 20.35
N ILE A 103 -38.23 -53.06 20.13
CA ILE A 103 -37.08 -53.93 20.45
C ILE A 103 -36.25 -53.23 21.54
N ASN A 104 -36.12 -53.87 22.72
CA ASN A 104 -35.46 -53.28 23.87
C ASN A 104 -34.29 -54.14 24.37
N LYS A 105 -33.06 -53.67 24.14
CA LYS A 105 -31.83 -54.26 24.70
C LYS A 105 -31.56 -53.68 26.09
N THR A 106 -31.89 -54.43 27.12
CA THR A 106 -31.84 -53.99 28.53
C THR A 106 -30.61 -54.47 29.30
N VAL A 107 -29.88 -55.47 28.80
CA VAL A 107 -28.66 -56.03 29.41
C VAL A 107 -27.63 -56.45 28.34
N GLY A 108 -26.51 -57.06 28.74
CA GLY A 108 -25.50 -57.62 27.83
C GLY A 108 -24.48 -56.60 27.30
N GLY A 109 -23.45 -57.10 26.60
CA GLY A 109 -22.37 -56.27 26.03
C GLY A 109 -22.80 -55.45 24.81
N THR A 110 -21.82 -54.81 24.15
CA THR A 110 -22.02 -54.11 22.87
C THR A 110 -22.58 -55.06 21.80
N ALA A 111 -23.57 -54.59 21.03
CA ALA A 111 -24.17 -55.35 19.94
C ALA A 111 -24.52 -54.45 18.74
N ASN A 112 -24.81 -55.07 17.60
CA ASN A 112 -25.32 -54.41 16.40
C ASN A 112 -26.68 -55.01 16.03
N LEU A 113 -27.61 -54.19 15.53
CA LEU A 113 -28.84 -54.62 14.90
C LEU A 113 -28.86 -54.11 13.46
N PHE A 114 -28.82 -55.04 12.51
CA PHE A 114 -28.98 -54.77 11.09
C PHE A 114 -30.37 -55.22 10.63
N LEU A 115 -31.13 -54.29 10.05
CA LEU A 115 -32.34 -54.58 9.28
C LEU A 115 -31.98 -54.33 7.81
N ASN A 116 -31.83 -55.40 7.03
CA ASN A 116 -31.49 -55.37 5.61
C ASN A 116 -32.71 -55.78 4.79
N ALA A 117 -33.42 -54.79 4.25
CA ALA A 117 -34.59 -54.98 3.42
C ALA A 117 -34.23 -54.78 1.94
N ASP A 118 -34.64 -55.71 1.08
CA ASP A 118 -34.51 -55.58 -0.36
C ASP A 118 -35.35 -54.41 -0.88
N ASN A 119 -36.48 -54.10 -0.23
CA ASN A 119 -37.27 -52.89 -0.48
C ASN A 119 -37.30 -51.98 0.77
N SER A 120 -38.41 -51.87 1.51
CA SER A 120 -38.63 -50.79 2.47
C SER A 120 -38.50 -51.23 3.94
N ILE A 121 -38.13 -50.31 4.83
CA ILE A 121 -38.16 -50.50 6.29
C ILE A 121 -39.18 -49.53 6.90
N ILE A 122 -40.23 -50.07 7.54
CA ILE A 122 -41.39 -49.28 7.98
C ILE A 122 -41.67 -49.50 9.47
N PHE A 123 -41.65 -48.44 10.26
CA PHE A 123 -42.00 -48.47 11.68
C PHE A 123 -43.47 -48.09 11.91
N GLY A 124 -44.14 -48.83 12.78
CA GLY A 124 -45.45 -48.45 13.32
C GLY A 124 -45.38 -47.19 14.20
N ALA A 125 -46.51 -46.51 14.40
CA ALA A 125 -46.56 -45.31 15.24
C ALA A 125 -46.16 -45.62 16.69
N GLY A 126 -45.28 -44.81 17.28
CA GLY A 126 -44.78 -44.98 18.65
C GLY A 126 -43.86 -46.19 18.87
N ILE A 127 -43.49 -46.93 17.81
CA ILE A 127 -42.62 -48.10 17.91
C ILE A 127 -41.16 -47.66 17.94
N GLY A 128 -40.33 -48.34 18.73
CA GLY A 128 -38.92 -47.96 18.84
C GLY A 128 -37.94 -49.09 19.06
N ILE A 129 -36.67 -48.77 18.84
CA ILE A 129 -35.52 -49.60 19.18
C ILE A 129 -34.78 -48.87 20.29
N SER A 130 -34.56 -49.52 21.43
CA SER A 130 -33.86 -48.91 22.55
C SER A 130 -32.77 -49.81 23.12
N SER A 131 -31.71 -49.20 23.62
CA SER A 131 -30.80 -49.84 24.56
C SER A 131 -30.67 -49.05 25.84
N THR A 132 -30.65 -49.74 26.97
CA THR A 132 -30.38 -49.16 28.30
C THR A 132 -29.12 -49.73 28.96
N SER A 133 -28.38 -50.60 28.25
CA SER A 133 -27.16 -51.25 28.75
C SER A 133 -26.15 -51.47 27.62
N ASN A 134 -24.99 -50.84 27.75
CA ASN A 134 -23.95 -50.74 26.71
C ASN A 134 -24.49 -50.16 25.38
N LEU A 135 -23.60 -49.92 24.42
CA LEU A 135 -23.99 -49.34 23.14
C LEU A 135 -24.63 -50.40 22.21
N LEU A 136 -25.64 -49.97 21.46
CA LEU A 136 -26.26 -50.73 20.38
C LEU A 136 -26.14 -49.95 19.08
N ASN A 137 -25.37 -50.44 18.10
CA ASN A 137 -25.42 -49.85 16.76
C ASN A 137 -26.69 -50.31 16.06
N VAL A 138 -27.43 -49.40 15.43
CA VAL A 138 -28.65 -49.70 14.68
C VAL A 138 -28.44 -49.28 13.23
N VAL A 139 -28.56 -50.24 12.32
CA VAL A 139 -28.40 -50.04 10.87
C VAL A 139 -29.70 -50.44 10.19
N LEU A 140 -30.36 -49.46 9.58
CA LEU A 140 -31.51 -49.63 8.72
C LEU A 140 -31.03 -49.49 7.26
N ASN A 141 -31.00 -50.60 6.54
CA ASN A 141 -30.51 -50.70 5.17
C ASN A 141 -31.66 -51.13 4.26
N ALA A 142 -32.21 -50.19 3.50
CA ALA A 142 -33.28 -50.41 2.52
C ALA A 142 -32.70 -50.47 1.09
N ASP A 143 -33.46 -50.95 0.11
CA ASP A 143 -32.99 -51.08 -1.29
C ASP A 143 -31.68 -51.91 -1.39
N THR A 144 -31.58 -53.03 -0.65
CA THR A 144 -30.36 -53.86 -0.65
C THR A 144 -30.12 -54.59 -1.97
N ASP A 145 -31.18 -54.77 -2.77
CA ASP A 145 -31.10 -55.34 -4.11
C ASP A 145 -30.76 -54.30 -5.20
N ASN A 146 -30.73 -53.02 -4.82
CA ASN A 146 -30.46 -51.89 -5.69
C ASN A 146 -31.43 -51.86 -6.89
N SER A 147 -32.71 -52.19 -6.64
CA SER A 147 -33.82 -52.11 -7.59
C SER A 147 -34.23 -50.66 -7.88
N GLY A 148 -33.83 -49.71 -7.03
CA GLY A 148 -34.19 -48.30 -7.13
C GLY A 148 -35.52 -47.98 -6.45
N ALA A 149 -35.95 -48.83 -5.52
CA ALA A 149 -37.06 -48.61 -4.61
C ALA A 149 -36.76 -49.28 -3.26
N GLY A 150 -37.11 -48.61 -2.17
CA GLY A 150 -36.84 -49.09 -0.82
C GLY A 150 -36.64 -47.94 0.16
N ASN A 151 -37.74 -47.50 0.77
CA ASN A 151 -37.73 -46.33 1.63
C ASN A 151 -37.57 -46.71 3.11
N ILE A 152 -37.03 -45.79 3.92
CA ILE A 152 -37.04 -45.92 5.38
C ILE A 152 -38.06 -44.94 5.95
N ARG A 153 -39.05 -45.46 6.67
CA ARG A 153 -40.11 -44.63 7.29
C ARG A 153 -40.19 -44.87 8.79
N MET A 154 -39.85 -43.83 9.55
CA MET A 154 -40.12 -43.76 10.98
C MET A 154 -41.54 -43.19 11.18
N GLY A 155 -42.48 -44.04 11.61
CA GLY A 155 -43.85 -43.64 11.90
C GLY A 155 -43.93 -42.57 13.00
N THR A 156 -45.05 -41.86 13.10
CA THR A 156 -45.24 -40.79 14.08
C THR A 156 -44.87 -41.24 15.50
N GLY A 157 -43.96 -40.53 16.17
CA GLY A 157 -43.53 -40.84 17.54
C GLY A 157 -42.56 -42.02 17.67
N SER A 158 -42.07 -42.59 16.57
CA SER A 158 -41.11 -43.69 16.61
C SER A 158 -39.75 -43.25 17.13
N SER A 159 -38.96 -44.18 17.67
CA SER A 159 -37.66 -43.83 18.26
C SER A 159 -36.55 -44.84 18.05
N ILE A 160 -35.31 -44.35 17.99
CA ILE A 160 -34.08 -45.16 18.09
C ILE A 160 -33.20 -44.52 19.16
N LEU A 161 -33.01 -45.22 20.28
CA LEU A 161 -32.18 -44.79 21.42
C LEU A 161 -31.02 -45.78 21.55
N SER A 162 -29.84 -45.42 21.04
CA SER A 162 -28.74 -46.38 20.83
C SER A 162 -27.79 -46.55 22.02
N ASN A 163 -27.93 -45.69 23.04
CA ASN A 163 -27.06 -45.65 24.22
C ASN A 163 -25.56 -45.53 23.90
N GLY A 164 -25.19 -44.62 23.00
CA GLY A 164 -23.80 -44.41 22.57
C GLY A 164 -23.40 -45.15 21.29
N GLY A 165 -24.32 -45.92 20.70
CA GLY A 165 -24.10 -46.59 19.41
C GLY A 165 -24.45 -45.71 18.23
N ASN A 166 -23.97 -46.06 17.04
CA ASN A 166 -24.30 -45.35 15.82
C ASN A 166 -25.73 -45.68 15.35
N ILE A 167 -26.40 -44.71 14.74
CA ILE A 167 -27.71 -44.86 14.09
C ILE A 167 -27.51 -44.57 12.61
N ILE A 168 -27.63 -45.58 11.76
CA ILE A 168 -27.36 -45.50 10.32
C ILE A 168 -28.64 -45.84 9.55
N LEU A 169 -29.14 -44.91 8.73
CA LEU A 169 -30.26 -45.11 7.82
C LEU A 169 -29.79 -44.83 6.39
N GLY A 170 -29.90 -45.81 5.49
CA GLY A 170 -29.53 -45.65 4.09
C GLY A 170 -29.85 -46.88 3.25
N GLY A 171 -29.11 -47.09 2.16
CA GLY A 171 -29.30 -48.25 1.30
C GLY A 171 -28.03 -48.83 0.69
N GLY A 172 -28.18 -49.89 -0.09
CA GLY A 172 -27.08 -50.62 -0.71
C GLY A 172 -26.26 -51.43 0.29
N ILE A 173 -24.95 -51.16 0.39
CA ILE A 173 -24.05 -51.81 1.35
C ILE A 173 -23.83 -50.89 2.55
N CYS A 174 -24.43 -51.26 3.69
CA CYS A 174 -24.29 -50.55 4.95
C CYS A 174 -23.37 -51.27 5.94
N SER A 175 -22.72 -50.47 6.80
CA SER A 175 -21.96 -50.90 7.97
C SER A 175 -22.45 -50.13 9.21
N VAL A 176 -21.84 -50.38 10.37
CA VAL A 176 -22.11 -49.59 11.59
C VAL A 176 -21.63 -48.13 11.51
N SER A 177 -21.00 -47.71 10.41
CA SER A 177 -20.49 -46.33 10.25
C SER A 177 -21.14 -45.54 9.11
N SER A 178 -21.67 -46.20 8.07
CA SER A 178 -22.16 -45.52 6.86
C SER A 178 -22.88 -46.50 5.92
N CYS A 179 -23.55 -45.96 4.89
CA CYS A 179 -24.04 -46.70 3.72
C CYS A 179 -23.45 -46.11 2.44
N ASN A 180 -23.17 -46.95 1.43
CA ASN A 180 -22.68 -46.48 0.13
C ASN A 180 -23.82 -46.08 -0.84
N GLY A 181 -25.03 -46.60 -0.65
CA GLY A 181 -26.23 -46.30 -1.41
C GLY A 181 -27.23 -45.44 -0.64
N TYR A 182 -28.28 -45.02 -1.34
CA TYR A 182 -29.39 -44.27 -0.77
C TYR A 182 -30.53 -45.22 -0.43
N ALA A 183 -31.28 -44.95 0.65
CA ALA A 183 -32.64 -45.46 0.74
C ALA A 183 -33.49 -44.71 -0.29
N VAL A 184 -34.12 -45.40 -1.23
CA VAL A 184 -34.80 -44.78 -2.38
C VAL A 184 -36.32 -44.82 -2.19
N GLY A 185 -36.98 -43.67 -2.35
CA GLY A 185 -38.43 -43.58 -2.21
C GLY A 185 -39.16 -44.51 -3.19
N THR A 186 -40.26 -45.11 -2.74
CA THR A 186 -41.08 -46.04 -3.52
C THR A 186 -42.14 -45.29 -4.32
N ALA A 187 -42.23 -45.56 -5.62
CA ALA A 187 -43.14 -44.87 -6.53
C ALA A 187 -44.63 -45.15 -6.23
N GLY A 188 -45.49 -44.14 -6.44
CA GLY A 188 -46.96 -44.29 -6.37
C GLY A 188 -47.55 -44.32 -4.96
N LEU A 189 -46.73 -44.21 -3.92
CA LEU A 189 -47.15 -44.29 -2.52
C LEU A 189 -46.69 -43.06 -1.75
N ASN A 190 -47.60 -42.17 -1.36
CA ASN A 190 -47.30 -41.01 -0.51
C ASN A 190 -47.63 -41.36 0.96
N PRO A 191 -46.68 -41.27 1.91
CA PRO A 191 -45.38 -40.58 1.84
C PRO A 191 -44.15 -41.47 1.60
N GLN A 192 -44.32 -42.72 1.17
CA GLN A 192 -43.21 -43.66 0.89
C GLN A 192 -42.35 -43.24 -0.31
N ASN A 193 -42.78 -42.24 -1.09
CA ASN A 193 -42.02 -41.60 -2.15
C ASN A 193 -40.81 -40.78 -1.65
N ARG A 194 -40.60 -40.69 -0.33
CA ARG A 194 -39.43 -40.05 0.31
C ARG A 194 -38.40 -41.13 0.64
N GLY A 195 -37.11 -40.87 0.41
CA GLY A 195 -36.06 -41.86 0.69
C GLY A 195 -35.99 -42.23 2.17
N ILE A 196 -35.85 -41.22 3.03
CA ILE A 196 -35.96 -41.34 4.48
C ILE A 196 -37.01 -40.35 4.99
N GLN A 197 -37.99 -40.84 5.75
CA GLN A 197 -38.97 -40.00 6.45
C GLN A 197 -38.86 -40.15 7.97
N LEU A 198 -38.66 -39.02 8.66
CA LEU A 198 -38.73 -38.88 10.11
C LEU A 198 -39.92 -37.98 10.46
N ASN A 199 -40.98 -38.56 11.02
CA ASN A 199 -42.18 -37.80 11.40
C ASN A 199 -42.37 -37.87 12.92
N ASN A 200 -42.19 -36.74 13.61
CA ASN A 200 -42.17 -36.70 15.09
C ASN A 200 -41.29 -37.82 15.69
N ALA A 201 -40.17 -38.14 15.03
CA ALA A 201 -39.33 -39.28 15.39
C ALA A 201 -38.14 -38.82 16.23
N THR A 202 -37.66 -39.70 17.12
CA THR A 202 -36.49 -39.44 17.96
C THR A 202 -35.34 -40.37 17.59
N LEU A 203 -34.22 -39.81 17.12
CA LEU A 203 -32.95 -40.51 16.96
C LEU A 203 -31.97 -39.93 17.99
N ASP A 204 -31.66 -40.69 19.04
CA ASP A 204 -30.75 -40.26 20.10
C ASP A 204 -29.59 -41.24 20.23
N ALA A 205 -28.43 -40.80 19.72
CA ALA A 205 -27.24 -41.61 19.70
C ALA A 205 -26.41 -41.50 20.98
N LEU A 206 -26.72 -40.54 21.87
CA LEU A 206 -25.81 -40.08 22.93
C LEU A 206 -24.42 -39.84 22.31
N GLY A 207 -23.37 -40.60 22.65
CA GLY A 207 -22.03 -40.41 22.08
C GLY A 207 -21.80 -40.91 20.65
N GLY A 208 -22.75 -41.65 20.06
CA GLY A 208 -22.62 -42.24 18.73
C GLY A 208 -22.95 -41.27 17.59
N ASN A 209 -22.67 -41.69 16.35
CA ASN A 209 -22.98 -40.93 15.15
C ASN A 209 -24.40 -41.20 14.65
N ILE A 210 -25.04 -40.20 14.05
CA ILE A 210 -26.27 -40.35 13.27
C ILE A 210 -25.94 -40.12 11.79
N PHE A 211 -26.28 -41.07 10.93
CA PHE A 211 -26.06 -41.00 9.49
C PHE A 211 -27.37 -41.28 8.74
N LEU A 212 -27.80 -40.35 7.90
CA LEU A 212 -28.99 -40.45 7.07
C LEU A 212 -28.60 -40.25 5.61
N LYS A 213 -28.91 -41.21 4.74
CA LYS A 213 -28.65 -41.10 3.30
C LYS A 213 -29.87 -41.56 2.49
N GLY A 214 -30.63 -40.62 1.94
CA GLY A 214 -31.91 -40.90 1.27
C GLY A 214 -32.06 -40.22 -0.10
N GLN A 215 -32.78 -40.87 -1.01
CA GLN A 215 -33.13 -40.36 -2.33
C GLN A 215 -34.65 -40.46 -2.54
N GLY A 216 -35.28 -39.40 -3.06
CA GLY A 216 -36.71 -39.43 -3.39
C GLY A 216 -37.05 -40.41 -4.51
N ALA A 217 -38.33 -40.73 -4.67
CA ALA A 217 -38.80 -41.55 -5.78
C ALA A 217 -38.69 -40.79 -7.12
N ASN A 218 -38.22 -41.45 -8.18
CA ASN A 218 -38.17 -40.85 -9.51
C ASN A 218 -39.54 -40.92 -10.22
N THR A 219 -40.47 -40.05 -9.83
CA THR A 219 -41.85 -40.04 -10.32
C THR A 219 -42.31 -38.65 -10.75
N VAL A 220 -43.49 -38.55 -11.36
CA VAL A 220 -44.13 -37.26 -11.69
C VAL A 220 -44.79 -36.57 -10.49
N SER A 221 -44.84 -37.21 -9.31
CA SER A 221 -45.45 -36.62 -8.11
C SER A 221 -44.56 -35.55 -7.48
N SER A 222 -45.17 -34.68 -6.69
CA SER A 222 -44.46 -33.70 -5.85
C SER A 222 -44.03 -34.30 -4.51
N ASN A 223 -43.12 -33.62 -3.81
CA ASN A 223 -42.63 -33.97 -2.46
C ASN A 223 -41.82 -35.28 -2.39
N ASN A 224 -41.06 -35.59 -3.43
CA ASN A 224 -40.12 -36.72 -3.47
C ASN A 224 -38.79 -36.29 -2.83
N PHE A 225 -38.80 -36.07 -1.52
CA PHE A 225 -37.61 -35.66 -0.78
C PHE A 225 -36.60 -36.80 -0.62
N GLY A 226 -35.31 -36.48 -0.65
CA GLY A 226 -34.26 -37.43 -0.29
C GLY A 226 -34.34 -37.82 1.18
N VAL A 227 -34.21 -36.81 2.05
CA VAL A 227 -34.45 -36.93 3.49
C VAL A 227 -35.49 -35.90 3.92
N ASP A 228 -36.51 -36.34 4.63
CA ASP A 228 -37.60 -35.50 5.11
C ASP A 228 -37.79 -35.64 6.62
N ILE A 229 -37.56 -34.55 7.34
CA ILE A 229 -37.64 -34.44 8.79
C ILE A 229 -38.76 -33.46 9.12
N VAL A 230 -39.84 -33.97 9.70
CA VAL A 230 -41.08 -33.21 9.92
C VAL A 230 -41.65 -33.39 11.32
N GLY A 231 -42.58 -32.52 11.69
CA GLY A 231 -43.18 -32.49 13.04
C GLY A 231 -42.15 -32.00 14.06
N SER A 232 -42.19 -32.51 15.29
CA SER A 232 -41.21 -32.18 16.34
C SER A 232 -40.13 -33.26 16.46
N SER A 233 -39.53 -33.67 15.34
CA SER A 233 -38.50 -34.71 15.32
C SER A 233 -37.20 -34.27 16.02
N LEU A 234 -36.56 -35.18 16.75
CA LEU A 234 -35.32 -34.94 17.51
C LEU A 234 -34.20 -35.82 16.95
N LEU A 235 -33.10 -35.21 16.51
CA LEU A 235 -31.85 -35.90 16.19
C LEU A 235 -30.78 -35.39 17.13
N ARG A 236 -30.24 -36.25 17.99
CA ARG A 236 -29.31 -35.83 19.04
C ARG A 236 -28.10 -36.74 19.19
N THR A 237 -26.96 -36.11 19.40
CA THR A 237 -25.74 -36.70 19.92
C THR A 237 -25.10 -35.77 20.96
N LEU A 238 -24.27 -36.33 21.84
CA LEU A 238 -23.56 -35.72 22.96
C LEU A 238 -22.06 -36.02 22.82
N GLY A 239 -21.21 -35.21 23.45
CA GLY A 239 -19.77 -35.35 23.27
C GLY A 239 -19.37 -35.21 21.78
N THR A 240 -18.57 -36.13 21.26
CA THR A 240 -17.93 -36.00 19.94
C THR A 240 -18.69 -36.66 18.78
N GLY A 241 -19.83 -37.32 19.02
CA GLY A 241 -20.59 -37.97 17.94
C GLY A 241 -21.16 -36.95 16.96
N SER A 242 -21.15 -37.26 15.66
CA SER A 242 -21.58 -36.36 14.57
C SER A 242 -22.96 -36.72 14.01
N ILE A 243 -23.63 -35.76 13.38
CA ILE A 243 -24.86 -35.95 12.59
C ILE A 243 -24.56 -35.66 11.13
N SER A 244 -24.76 -36.64 10.24
CA SER A 244 -24.61 -36.48 8.80
C SER A 244 -25.92 -36.79 8.08
N ILE A 245 -26.37 -35.87 7.22
CA ILE A 245 -27.62 -35.97 6.47
C ILE A 245 -27.30 -35.71 5.00
N ASP A 246 -27.54 -36.68 4.14
CA ASP A 246 -27.30 -36.61 2.69
C ASP A 246 -28.59 -36.97 1.94
N GLY A 247 -29.22 -35.97 1.33
CA GLY A 247 -30.51 -36.10 0.66
C GLY A 247 -30.47 -35.70 -0.80
N VAL A 248 -31.03 -36.53 -1.67
CA VAL A 248 -31.22 -36.24 -3.10
C VAL A 248 -32.70 -36.29 -3.47
N GLY A 249 -33.27 -35.17 -3.90
CA GLY A 249 -34.61 -35.13 -4.46
C GLY A 249 -34.65 -35.76 -5.86
N ALA A 250 -35.77 -36.38 -6.22
CA ALA A 250 -35.90 -37.04 -7.52
C ALA A 250 -37.30 -36.81 -8.15
N GLY A 251 -37.44 -37.23 -9.41
CA GLY A 251 -38.69 -37.09 -10.15
C GLY A 251 -38.83 -35.77 -10.89
N SER A 252 -40.04 -35.54 -11.40
CA SER A 252 -40.39 -34.40 -12.24
C SER A 252 -41.62 -33.61 -11.75
N GLY A 253 -42.09 -33.85 -10.52
CA GLY A 253 -43.07 -32.97 -9.87
C GLY A 253 -42.40 -31.71 -9.27
N GLY A 254 -43.15 -30.96 -8.45
CA GLY A 254 -42.60 -29.83 -7.68
C GLY A 254 -42.21 -30.22 -6.25
N ALA A 255 -41.50 -29.34 -5.54
CA ALA A 255 -41.08 -29.54 -4.15
C ALA A 255 -40.26 -30.84 -3.94
N ASN A 256 -39.42 -31.23 -4.90
CA ASN A 256 -38.59 -32.43 -4.84
C ASN A 256 -37.19 -32.07 -4.33
N GLY A 257 -37.11 -31.65 -3.07
CA GLY A 257 -35.87 -31.19 -2.45
C GLY A 257 -34.94 -32.31 -1.99
N GLY A 258 -33.66 -31.99 -1.79
CA GLY A 258 -32.69 -32.93 -1.24
C GLY A 258 -32.98 -33.26 0.22
N VAL A 259 -32.89 -32.24 1.07
CA VAL A 259 -33.18 -32.34 2.51
C VAL A 259 -34.28 -31.34 2.87
N ASN A 260 -35.37 -31.84 3.44
CA ASN A 260 -36.47 -31.02 3.96
C ASN A 260 -36.54 -31.13 5.49
N ILE A 261 -36.43 -29.99 6.18
CA ILE A 261 -36.53 -29.88 7.64
C ILE A 261 -37.64 -28.88 7.95
N GLN A 262 -38.82 -29.38 8.31
CA GLN A 262 -40.02 -28.57 8.44
C GLN A 262 -40.88 -28.98 9.63
N GLY A 263 -40.91 -28.14 10.67
CA GLY A 263 -41.82 -28.32 11.79
C GLY A 263 -41.38 -27.59 13.04
N GLU A 264 -42.37 -27.15 13.81
CA GLU A 264 -42.14 -26.54 15.11
C GLU A 264 -41.57 -27.58 16.08
N GLY A 265 -40.48 -27.23 16.76
CA GLY A 265 -39.83 -28.10 17.73
C GLY A 265 -38.88 -29.15 17.14
N ILE A 266 -38.56 -29.11 15.84
CA ILE A 266 -37.44 -29.90 15.31
C ILE A 266 -36.15 -29.44 16.00
N SER A 267 -35.37 -30.40 16.49
CA SER A 267 -34.05 -30.16 17.07
C SER A 267 -33.05 -31.14 16.50
N ILE A 268 -32.02 -30.62 15.82
CA ILE A 268 -30.85 -31.38 15.36
C ILE A 268 -29.66 -30.85 16.15
N THR A 269 -29.17 -31.64 17.12
CA THR A 269 -28.21 -31.14 18.12
C THR A 269 -27.00 -32.05 18.32
N THR A 270 -25.81 -31.44 18.33
CA THR A 270 -24.53 -32.04 18.78
C THR A 270 -23.94 -31.23 19.96
N ALA A 271 -22.97 -31.81 20.68
CA ALA A 271 -22.10 -31.04 21.57
C ALA A 271 -20.83 -30.59 20.85
N ASP A 272 -19.92 -31.52 20.59
CA ASP A 272 -18.61 -31.25 19.98
C ASP A 272 -18.45 -31.90 18.60
N GLY A 273 -19.38 -32.76 18.19
CA GLY A 273 -19.37 -33.38 16.87
C GLY A 273 -19.94 -32.48 15.76
N LEU A 274 -19.52 -32.77 14.52
CA LEU A 274 -19.97 -32.08 13.31
C LEU A 274 -21.47 -32.34 13.03
N ILE A 275 -22.19 -31.30 12.62
CA ILE A 275 -23.46 -31.43 11.89
C ILE A 275 -23.17 -31.16 10.41
N ASP A 276 -23.33 -32.14 9.54
CA ASP A 276 -23.10 -32.03 8.09
C ASP A 276 -24.39 -32.35 7.32
N ILE A 277 -24.98 -31.35 6.66
CA ILE A 277 -26.22 -31.49 5.90
C ILE A 277 -25.92 -31.19 4.43
N LYS A 278 -26.15 -32.19 3.57
CA LYS A 278 -25.97 -32.11 2.13
C LYS A 278 -27.30 -32.40 1.46
N GLY A 279 -27.73 -31.49 0.60
CA GLY A 279 -29.00 -31.62 -0.10
C GLY A 279 -28.88 -31.23 -1.56
N GLN A 280 -29.37 -32.08 -2.46
CA GLN A 280 -29.52 -31.78 -3.89
C GLN A 280 -30.98 -31.92 -4.31
N GLY A 281 -31.59 -30.85 -4.84
CA GLY A 281 -32.92 -30.90 -5.44
C GLY A 281 -32.93 -31.69 -6.75
N SER A 282 -34.11 -32.11 -7.20
CA SER A 282 -34.26 -32.88 -8.45
C SER A 282 -33.81 -32.10 -9.69
N ASN A 283 -33.11 -32.76 -10.63
CA ASN A 283 -32.73 -32.17 -11.92
C ASN A 283 -33.88 -32.16 -12.95
N GLY A 284 -35.12 -32.36 -12.50
CA GLY A 284 -36.31 -32.36 -13.33
C GLY A 284 -37.51 -31.89 -12.55
N GLY A 285 -38.53 -31.42 -13.27
CA GLY A 285 -39.82 -31.05 -12.73
C GLY A 285 -40.11 -29.56 -12.63
N ASP A 286 -41.11 -29.26 -11.80
CA ASP A 286 -41.64 -27.91 -11.55
C ASP A 286 -40.88 -27.23 -10.39
N PHE A 287 -41.40 -26.13 -9.86
CA PHE A 287 -40.75 -25.28 -8.86
C PHE A 287 -40.50 -25.94 -7.47
N GLY A 288 -39.61 -25.32 -6.69
CA GLY A 288 -39.41 -25.63 -5.27
C GLY A 288 -38.47 -26.81 -4.97
N ASN A 289 -37.63 -27.18 -5.94
CA ASN A 289 -36.66 -28.26 -5.79
C ASN A 289 -35.41 -27.76 -5.03
N TYR A 290 -35.57 -27.47 -3.74
CA TYR A 290 -34.49 -26.93 -2.91
C TYR A 290 -33.39 -27.96 -2.66
N GLY A 291 -32.13 -27.50 -2.53
CA GLY A 291 -31.08 -28.36 -2.00
C GLY A 291 -31.38 -28.73 -0.55
N VAL A 292 -31.36 -27.72 0.34
CA VAL A 292 -31.71 -27.85 1.75
C VAL A 292 -32.77 -26.81 2.11
N ASN A 293 -33.89 -27.26 2.70
CA ASN A 293 -34.95 -26.41 3.24
C ASN A 293 -35.03 -26.55 4.77
N VAL A 294 -34.97 -25.43 5.49
CA VAL A 294 -35.12 -25.37 6.96
C VAL A 294 -36.20 -24.32 7.28
N ASN A 295 -37.33 -24.77 7.82
CA ASN A 295 -38.51 -23.92 8.00
C ASN A 295 -39.28 -24.23 9.29
N GLN A 296 -40.15 -23.29 9.68
CA GLN A 296 -41.12 -23.39 10.77
C GLN A 296 -40.47 -23.58 12.15
N LEU A 297 -39.58 -22.66 12.53
CA LEU A 297 -38.93 -22.64 13.85
C LEU A 297 -38.05 -23.87 14.14
N ALA A 298 -37.54 -24.54 13.10
CA ALA A 298 -36.58 -25.63 13.29
C ALA A 298 -35.26 -25.11 13.87
N THR A 299 -34.63 -25.90 14.74
CA THR A 299 -33.35 -25.57 15.37
C THR A 299 -32.27 -26.58 14.99
N ILE A 300 -31.15 -26.09 14.46
CA ILE A 300 -29.92 -26.85 14.21
C ILE A 300 -28.83 -26.25 15.08
N GLN A 301 -28.29 -27.03 16.03
CA GLN A 301 -27.42 -26.48 17.06
C GLN A 301 -26.21 -27.35 17.41
N SER A 302 -25.05 -26.72 17.52
CA SER A 302 -23.88 -27.26 18.21
C SER A 302 -23.69 -26.51 19.52
N THR A 303 -23.75 -27.23 20.63
CA THR A 303 -23.71 -26.63 21.98
C THR A 303 -22.30 -26.44 22.53
N GLY A 304 -21.30 -27.10 21.96
CA GLY A 304 -19.89 -27.04 22.32
C GLY A 304 -19.00 -26.56 21.16
N ALA A 305 -17.99 -27.34 20.82
CA ALA A 305 -17.00 -27.01 19.78
C ALA A 305 -17.34 -27.54 18.37
N GLY A 306 -18.46 -28.26 18.20
CA GLY A 306 -18.81 -28.88 16.92
C GLY A 306 -19.14 -27.86 15.84
N ALA A 307 -18.65 -28.07 14.61
CA ALA A 307 -18.99 -27.24 13.47
C ALA A 307 -20.37 -27.61 12.88
N ILE A 308 -20.96 -26.69 12.11
CA ILE A 308 -22.19 -26.89 11.35
C ILE A 308 -21.91 -26.57 9.88
N ASN A 309 -22.02 -27.59 9.03
CA ASN A 309 -21.85 -27.49 7.59
C ASN A 309 -23.19 -27.75 6.90
N ILE A 310 -23.63 -26.83 6.04
CA ILE A 310 -24.85 -27.00 5.23
C ILE A 310 -24.51 -26.69 3.79
N ASN A 311 -24.64 -27.69 2.92
CA ASN A 311 -24.41 -27.57 1.49
C ASN A 311 -25.67 -27.95 0.72
N GLY A 312 -26.34 -26.95 0.16
CA GLY A 312 -27.55 -27.13 -0.62
C GLY A 312 -27.34 -26.75 -2.08
N LYS A 313 -27.70 -27.66 -2.99
CA LYS A 313 -27.77 -27.42 -4.44
C LYS A 313 -29.22 -27.52 -4.93
N GLY A 314 -29.75 -26.42 -5.45
CA GLY A 314 -31.08 -26.40 -6.06
C GLY A 314 -31.14 -27.30 -7.30
N GLY A 315 -32.34 -27.81 -7.58
CA GLY A 315 -32.65 -28.63 -8.74
C GLY A 315 -32.66 -27.86 -10.07
N ASN A 316 -32.66 -28.57 -11.20
CA ASN A 316 -32.75 -27.94 -12.52
C ASN A 316 -34.17 -28.12 -13.07
N SER A 317 -34.98 -27.07 -13.07
CA SER A 317 -36.35 -27.12 -13.57
C SER A 317 -36.42 -26.70 -15.05
N ALA A 318 -37.09 -27.52 -15.87
CA ALA A 318 -37.26 -27.25 -17.31
C ALA A 318 -38.51 -26.40 -17.63
N SER A 319 -39.47 -26.28 -16.71
CA SER A 319 -40.73 -25.55 -16.92
C SER A 319 -40.63 -24.09 -16.47
N GLY A 320 -40.81 -23.16 -17.41
CA GLY A 320 -40.61 -21.71 -17.21
C GLY A 320 -41.85 -20.94 -16.73
N THR A 321 -42.69 -21.50 -15.84
CA THR A 321 -44.05 -20.95 -15.61
C THR A 321 -44.38 -20.47 -14.19
N SER A 322 -43.46 -20.43 -13.22
CA SER A 322 -43.85 -20.15 -11.81
C SER A 322 -42.79 -19.50 -10.91
N ASN A 323 -43.29 -18.77 -9.89
CA ASN A 323 -42.55 -17.91 -8.94
C ASN A 323 -41.75 -18.61 -7.83
N GLY A 324 -41.64 -19.95 -7.82
CA GLY A 324 -40.87 -20.67 -6.79
C GLY A 324 -39.45 -20.95 -7.27
N GLY A 325 -38.44 -20.30 -6.67
CA GLY A 325 -37.04 -20.43 -7.11
C GLY A 325 -36.41 -21.78 -6.76
N GLU A 326 -35.47 -22.23 -7.58
CA GLU A 326 -34.65 -23.42 -7.32
C GLU A 326 -33.49 -23.11 -6.37
N ASN A 327 -33.81 -22.76 -5.12
CA ASN A 327 -32.81 -22.28 -4.17
C ASN A 327 -31.85 -23.39 -3.73
N GLY A 328 -30.58 -23.03 -3.54
CA GLY A 328 -29.59 -23.94 -2.96
C GLY A 328 -29.93 -24.27 -1.51
N VAL A 329 -29.93 -23.23 -0.67
CA VAL A 329 -30.31 -23.31 0.75
C VAL A 329 -31.44 -22.32 1.02
N TRP A 330 -32.49 -22.78 1.71
CA TRP A 330 -33.64 -21.96 2.09
C TRP A 330 -33.88 -22.07 3.59
N ILE A 331 -33.46 -21.07 4.37
CA ILE A 331 -33.59 -21.04 5.83
C ILE A 331 -34.58 -19.93 6.19
N ILE A 332 -35.80 -20.31 6.57
CA ILE A 332 -36.92 -19.39 6.72
C ILE A 332 -37.79 -19.72 7.94
N GLY A 333 -38.86 -18.94 8.14
CA GLY A 333 -39.84 -19.18 9.20
C GLY A 333 -39.24 -19.06 10.60
N ASN A 334 -38.32 -18.10 10.77
CA ASN A 334 -37.57 -17.87 12.01
C ASN A 334 -36.81 -19.10 12.54
N SER A 335 -36.46 -20.04 11.65
CA SER A 335 -35.59 -21.17 11.99
C SER A 335 -34.21 -20.67 12.45
N THR A 336 -33.55 -21.43 13.32
CA THR A 336 -32.28 -21.00 13.93
C THR A 336 -31.18 -22.02 13.68
N ILE A 337 -30.04 -21.54 13.22
CA ILE A 337 -28.79 -22.30 13.14
C ILE A 337 -27.80 -21.66 14.09
N ALA A 338 -27.33 -22.41 15.08
CA ALA A 338 -26.53 -21.85 16.17
C ALA A 338 -25.33 -22.72 16.54
N ALA A 339 -24.16 -22.11 16.70
CA ALA A 339 -22.98 -22.76 17.23
C ALA A 339 -22.41 -21.95 18.39
N THR A 340 -22.01 -22.62 19.47
CA THR A 340 -21.36 -21.93 20.59
C THR A 340 -19.94 -21.51 20.21
N ASN A 341 -19.06 -22.46 19.87
CA ASN A 341 -17.67 -22.18 19.52
C ASN A 341 -17.24 -22.75 18.16
N GLY A 342 -18.01 -23.68 17.58
CA GLY A 342 -17.73 -24.21 16.26
C GLY A 342 -18.05 -23.24 15.13
N THR A 343 -17.51 -23.49 13.94
CA THR A 343 -17.84 -22.70 12.74
C THR A 343 -19.24 -23.02 12.23
N ILE A 344 -19.85 -22.07 11.53
CA ILE A 344 -21.08 -22.26 10.77
C ILE A 344 -20.77 -21.95 9.31
N ASP A 345 -20.71 -22.98 8.48
CA ASP A 345 -20.36 -22.89 7.06
C ASP A 345 -21.56 -23.31 6.21
N ILE A 346 -22.22 -22.35 5.56
CA ILE A 346 -23.42 -22.57 4.74
C ILE A 346 -23.10 -22.19 3.30
N THR A 347 -23.20 -23.17 2.40
CA THR A 347 -23.07 -22.97 0.96
C THR A 347 -24.38 -23.31 0.26
N GLY A 348 -24.96 -22.32 -0.39
CA GLY A 348 -26.13 -22.47 -1.23
C GLY A 348 -25.80 -22.24 -2.70
N THR A 349 -26.00 -23.25 -3.54
CA THR A 349 -25.86 -23.16 -5.00
C THR A 349 -27.24 -23.26 -5.63
N ALA A 350 -27.69 -22.20 -6.29
CA ALA A 350 -28.97 -22.21 -6.98
C ALA A 350 -28.96 -23.23 -8.13
N GLY A 351 -30.12 -23.77 -8.43
CA GLY A 351 -30.34 -24.55 -9.64
C GLY A 351 -30.41 -23.68 -10.90
N SER A 352 -30.47 -24.31 -12.07
CA SER A 352 -30.68 -23.60 -13.34
C SER A 352 -32.10 -23.83 -13.84
N SER A 353 -32.98 -22.85 -13.69
CA SER A 353 -34.30 -22.81 -14.35
C SER A 353 -34.41 -21.62 -15.32
N LEU A 354 -35.34 -21.73 -16.27
CA LEU A 354 -35.58 -20.70 -17.31
C LEU A 354 -36.43 -19.52 -16.81
N SER A 355 -37.04 -19.61 -15.62
CA SER A 355 -37.87 -18.56 -15.01
C SER A 355 -37.84 -18.65 -13.49
N GLY A 356 -37.79 -17.52 -12.80
CA GLY A 356 -37.80 -17.45 -11.32
C GLY A 356 -36.48 -16.88 -10.77
N ALA A 357 -36.55 -16.28 -9.58
CA ALA A 357 -35.35 -15.80 -8.87
C ALA A 357 -34.65 -17.00 -8.22
N ASN A 358 -33.70 -17.61 -8.94
CA ASN A 358 -32.92 -18.74 -8.43
C ASN A 358 -31.83 -18.23 -7.52
N THR A 359 -32.03 -18.34 -6.21
CA THR A 359 -31.09 -17.77 -5.25
C THR A 359 -30.17 -18.85 -4.68
N GLY A 360 -28.88 -18.54 -4.57
CA GLY A 360 -27.93 -19.45 -3.92
C GLY A 360 -28.39 -19.80 -2.51
N MET A 361 -28.61 -18.78 -1.69
CA MET A 361 -29.14 -18.89 -0.34
C MET A 361 -30.20 -17.80 -0.06
N VAL A 362 -31.35 -18.22 0.45
CA VAL A 362 -32.37 -17.31 0.99
C VAL A 362 -32.45 -17.50 2.51
N LEU A 363 -32.26 -16.40 3.24
CA LEU A 363 -32.21 -16.38 4.70
C LEU A 363 -33.23 -15.39 5.27
N THR A 364 -34.26 -15.92 5.93
CA THR A 364 -35.15 -15.19 6.86
C THR A 364 -35.20 -15.83 8.26
N GLY A 365 -34.36 -16.84 8.49
CA GLY A 365 -34.04 -17.38 9.80
C GLY A 365 -32.80 -16.71 10.42
N ASN A 366 -32.35 -17.22 11.57
CA ASN A 366 -31.23 -16.67 12.33
C ASN A 366 -30.00 -17.57 12.22
N ILE A 367 -28.81 -16.96 12.06
CA ILE A 367 -27.51 -17.63 12.09
C ILE A 367 -26.70 -17.05 13.25
N ILE A 368 -26.53 -17.83 14.31
CA ILE A 368 -26.04 -17.33 15.61
C ILE A 368 -24.71 -17.99 15.96
N SER A 369 -23.68 -17.18 16.21
CA SER A 369 -22.45 -17.62 16.86
C SER A 369 -22.43 -17.03 18.28
N LEU A 370 -22.38 -17.88 19.30
CA LEU A 370 -22.38 -17.41 20.70
C LEU A 370 -20.97 -17.14 21.25
N GLY A 371 -19.93 -17.42 20.46
CA GLY A 371 -18.53 -17.38 20.88
C GLY A 371 -17.60 -16.92 19.77
N ALA A 372 -16.44 -17.57 19.64
CA ALA A 372 -15.41 -17.20 18.67
C ALA A 372 -15.52 -17.93 17.32
N GLY A 373 -16.53 -18.80 17.15
CA GLY A 373 -16.75 -19.55 15.92
C GLY A 373 -17.11 -18.62 14.75
N ALA A 374 -16.43 -18.78 13.62
CA ALA A 374 -16.69 -17.98 12.42
C ALA A 374 -17.99 -18.40 11.72
N ILE A 375 -18.63 -17.46 11.03
CA ILE A 375 -19.80 -17.68 10.18
C ILE A 375 -19.40 -17.42 8.73
N THR A 376 -19.52 -18.42 7.87
CA THR A 376 -19.32 -18.30 6.43
C THR A 376 -20.63 -18.57 5.69
N LEU A 377 -21.16 -17.56 5.00
CA LEU A 377 -22.33 -17.69 4.13
C LEU A 377 -21.87 -17.52 2.68
N LYS A 378 -22.03 -18.57 1.87
CA LYS A 378 -21.65 -18.59 0.46
C LYS A 378 -22.85 -18.84 -0.44
N GLY A 379 -23.21 -17.87 -1.26
CA GLY A 379 -24.36 -17.93 -2.17
C GLY A 379 -23.95 -17.90 -3.64
N ILE A 380 -24.24 -18.96 -4.39
CA ILE A 380 -23.94 -19.05 -5.82
C ILE A 380 -25.26 -19.01 -6.59
N GLY A 381 -25.62 -17.85 -7.13
CA GLY A 381 -26.76 -17.69 -8.03
C GLY A 381 -26.45 -18.25 -9.43
N ASN A 382 -27.37 -19.01 -10.00
CA ASN A 382 -27.28 -19.59 -11.35
C ASN A 382 -28.57 -19.27 -12.13
N GLY A 383 -28.48 -18.82 -13.38
CA GLY A 383 -29.63 -18.42 -14.20
C GLY A 383 -29.75 -16.90 -14.42
N ILE A 384 -30.71 -16.44 -15.23
CA ILE A 384 -30.89 -15.00 -15.48
C ILE A 384 -31.71 -14.40 -14.33
N GLY A 385 -31.17 -13.38 -13.66
CA GLY A 385 -31.87 -12.67 -12.57
C GLY A 385 -31.69 -13.33 -11.20
N SER A 386 -30.62 -14.12 -11.05
CA SER A 386 -30.32 -14.92 -9.87
C SER A 386 -29.46 -14.14 -8.87
N THR A 387 -29.89 -14.08 -7.61
CA THR A 387 -29.12 -13.51 -6.49
C THR A 387 -28.23 -14.59 -5.87
N GLY A 388 -27.05 -14.24 -5.36
CA GLY A 388 -26.22 -15.21 -4.63
C GLY A 388 -26.73 -15.42 -3.21
N LEU A 389 -26.72 -14.35 -2.40
CA LEU A 389 -27.23 -14.30 -1.03
C LEU A 389 -28.38 -13.29 -0.92
N ASP A 390 -29.56 -13.75 -0.46
CA ASP A 390 -30.70 -12.89 -0.14
C ASP A 390 -31.04 -13.01 1.35
N ILE A 391 -30.74 -11.96 2.12
CA ILE A 391 -30.85 -11.94 3.58
C ILE A 391 -31.89 -10.89 3.96
N SER A 392 -32.95 -11.31 4.66
CA SER A 392 -33.99 -10.41 5.10
C SER A 392 -34.57 -10.78 6.47
N SER A 393 -34.72 -9.78 7.35
CA SER A 393 -35.26 -9.95 8.71
C SER A 393 -34.52 -10.99 9.56
N SER A 394 -33.20 -11.11 9.36
CA SER A 394 -32.34 -12.12 9.99
C SER A 394 -31.33 -11.51 10.95
N ASN A 395 -31.04 -12.23 12.04
CA ASN A 395 -29.86 -11.96 12.86
C ASN A 395 -28.69 -12.84 12.41
N ILE A 396 -27.54 -12.24 12.15
CA ILE A 396 -26.28 -12.92 11.80
C ILE A 396 -25.22 -12.52 12.82
N GLY A 397 -24.64 -13.53 13.48
CA GLY A 397 -23.65 -13.33 14.54
C GLY A 397 -24.31 -13.34 15.91
N TRP A 398 -25.01 -12.28 16.30
CA TRP A 398 -25.52 -12.13 17.66
C TRP A 398 -26.98 -12.59 17.83
N SER A 399 -27.30 -13.11 19.02
CA SER A 399 -28.59 -13.74 19.32
C SER A 399 -29.71 -12.76 19.74
N GLY A 400 -29.41 -11.47 19.88
CA GLY A 400 -30.32 -10.51 20.54
C GLY A 400 -30.06 -10.34 22.04
N THR A 401 -29.30 -11.26 22.65
CA THR A 401 -29.08 -11.31 24.10
C THR A 401 -27.65 -11.75 24.43
N GLY A 402 -27.08 -11.24 25.53
CA GLY A 402 -25.72 -11.59 25.97
C GLY A 402 -24.61 -10.78 25.28
N ALA A 403 -23.36 -11.22 25.43
CA ALA A 403 -22.20 -10.54 24.85
C ALA A 403 -22.18 -10.66 23.33
N VAL A 404 -21.66 -9.62 22.66
CA VAL A 404 -21.42 -9.65 21.22
C VAL A 404 -20.29 -10.68 20.92
N PRO A 405 -20.47 -11.59 19.95
CA PRO A 405 -19.46 -12.60 19.65
C PRO A 405 -18.19 -11.99 19.04
N THR A 406 -17.10 -12.76 19.03
CA THR A 406 -15.81 -12.33 18.47
C THR A 406 -15.44 -13.06 17.18
N GLY A 407 -16.27 -14.00 16.72
CA GLY A 407 -16.02 -14.76 15.48
C GLY A 407 -16.17 -13.91 14.22
N ASP A 408 -15.37 -14.18 13.21
CA ASP A 408 -15.45 -13.50 11.92
C ASP A 408 -16.76 -13.85 11.18
N ILE A 409 -17.28 -12.92 10.40
CA ILE A 409 -18.44 -13.12 9.52
C ILE A 409 -17.98 -12.91 8.09
N SER A 410 -18.18 -13.91 7.22
CA SER A 410 -17.90 -13.81 5.79
C SER A 410 -19.17 -14.02 4.98
N LEU A 411 -19.50 -13.04 4.16
CA LEU A 411 -20.57 -13.09 3.18
C LEU A 411 -19.93 -13.07 1.79
N SER A 412 -20.02 -14.18 1.06
CA SER A 412 -19.52 -14.27 -0.31
C SER A 412 -20.62 -14.72 -1.25
N ALA A 413 -20.74 -14.04 -2.39
CA ALA A 413 -21.81 -14.35 -3.31
C ALA A 413 -21.45 -14.12 -4.78
N SER A 414 -22.02 -14.92 -5.68
CA SER A 414 -22.05 -14.65 -7.11
C SER A 414 -23.49 -14.52 -7.57
N ALA A 415 -23.77 -13.54 -8.42
CA ALA A 415 -25.04 -13.43 -9.15
C ALA A 415 -24.84 -13.86 -10.60
N ALA A 416 -25.93 -14.22 -11.26
CA ALA A 416 -25.93 -14.45 -12.70
C ALA A 416 -26.87 -13.43 -13.38
N GLY A 417 -26.32 -12.70 -14.34
CA GLY A 417 -27.00 -11.56 -14.99
C GLY A 417 -26.84 -10.26 -14.22
N SER A 418 -27.88 -9.41 -14.29
CA SER A 418 -27.83 -8.03 -13.79
C SER A 418 -28.53 -7.83 -12.42
N THR A 419 -28.38 -8.76 -11.48
CA THR A 419 -28.86 -8.67 -10.09
C THR A 419 -27.75 -8.47 -9.06
N ASP A 420 -28.10 -7.92 -7.90
CA ASP A 420 -27.17 -7.82 -6.76
C ASP A 420 -26.78 -9.20 -6.25
N SER A 421 -25.51 -9.39 -5.91
CA SER A 421 -24.98 -10.66 -5.44
C SER A 421 -25.24 -10.90 -3.95
N ILE A 422 -25.22 -9.84 -3.13
CA ILE A 422 -25.49 -9.90 -1.68
C ILE A 422 -26.56 -8.86 -1.39
N ARG A 423 -27.81 -9.30 -1.29
CA ARG A 423 -28.93 -8.43 -0.95
C ARG A 423 -29.18 -8.45 0.54
N LEU A 424 -29.15 -7.29 1.19
CA LEU A 424 -29.55 -7.12 2.58
C LEU A 424 -30.85 -6.30 2.64
N SER A 425 -31.86 -6.77 3.38
CA SER A 425 -33.13 -6.04 3.43
C SER A 425 -33.92 -6.26 4.72
N SER A 426 -34.96 -5.44 4.91
CA SER A 426 -35.84 -5.49 6.09
C SER A 426 -35.05 -5.39 7.40
N ALA A 427 -35.57 -5.79 8.56
CA ALA A 427 -34.90 -5.63 9.86
C ALA A 427 -33.69 -6.59 10.07
N THR A 428 -32.82 -6.75 9.06
CA THR A 428 -31.60 -7.55 9.12
C THR A 428 -30.59 -6.91 10.06
N ARG A 429 -29.86 -7.74 10.79
CA ARG A 429 -28.81 -7.29 11.71
C ARG A 429 -27.60 -8.21 11.65
N ILE A 430 -26.45 -7.65 11.27
CA ILE A 430 -25.16 -8.34 11.19
C ILE A 430 -24.24 -7.74 12.26
N GLU A 431 -23.78 -8.55 13.21
CA GLU A 431 -23.04 -8.04 14.37
C GLU A 431 -22.00 -9.04 14.88
N SER A 432 -20.76 -8.57 15.05
CA SER A 432 -19.66 -9.26 15.73
C SER A 432 -18.56 -8.24 16.10
N LEU A 433 -17.69 -8.60 17.03
CA LEU A 433 -16.42 -7.91 17.31
C LEU A 433 -15.26 -8.40 16.44
N GLY A 434 -15.46 -9.48 15.67
CA GLY A 434 -14.49 -10.03 14.72
C GLY A 434 -14.35 -9.17 13.47
N LYS A 435 -13.96 -9.79 12.35
CA LYS A 435 -13.93 -9.16 11.02
C LYS A 435 -15.22 -9.43 10.26
N LEU A 436 -15.63 -8.47 9.43
CA LEU A 436 -16.66 -8.68 8.42
C LEU A 436 -16.01 -8.72 7.05
N LEU A 437 -16.16 -9.82 6.32
CA LEU A 437 -15.71 -9.96 4.95
C LEU A 437 -16.91 -9.97 4.00
N LEU A 438 -16.98 -8.99 3.09
CA LEU A 438 -17.98 -8.88 2.04
C LEU A 438 -17.28 -9.10 0.69
N PHE A 439 -17.55 -10.23 0.04
CA PHE A 439 -16.85 -10.65 -1.18
C PHE A 439 -17.82 -11.02 -2.32
N PRO A 440 -18.30 -10.04 -3.09
CA PRO A 440 -18.99 -10.29 -4.35
C PRO A 440 -18.03 -10.83 -5.42
N ASN A 441 -18.36 -11.98 -6.00
CA ASN A 441 -17.69 -12.47 -7.20
C ASN A 441 -18.30 -11.78 -8.43
N GLY A 442 -17.81 -10.57 -8.76
CA GLY A 442 -18.09 -9.90 -10.05
C GLY A 442 -18.86 -8.57 -10.02
N GLY A 443 -18.77 -7.74 -8.97
CA GLY A 443 -19.55 -6.49 -8.85
C GLY A 443 -18.74 -5.21 -8.61
N THR A 444 -19.27 -4.10 -9.11
CA THR A 444 -18.90 -2.70 -8.83
C THR A 444 -19.56 -2.18 -7.53
N LEU A 445 -18.82 -1.66 -6.56
CA LEU A 445 -19.49 -0.92 -5.48
C LEU A 445 -20.20 0.33 -6.09
N ALA A 446 -21.46 0.62 -5.76
CA ALA A 446 -22.33 1.66 -6.36
C ALA A 446 -22.90 1.48 -7.80
N GLY A 447 -24.23 1.26 -7.88
CA GLY A 447 -25.10 2.00 -8.80
C GLY A 447 -25.20 1.59 -10.28
N GLY A 448 -25.30 0.30 -10.59
CA GLY A 448 -25.79 -0.21 -11.89
C GLY A 448 -26.50 -1.56 -11.72
N ALA A 449 -27.32 -1.99 -12.69
CA ALA A 449 -27.98 -3.30 -12.62
C ALA A 449 -26.93 -4.44 -12.77
N GLY A 450 -26.78 -5.33 -11.78
CA GLY A 450 -25.89 -6.51 -11.90
C GLY A 450 -24.79 -6.71 -10.92
N ILE A 451 -24.82 -5.94 -9.86
CA ILE A 451 -23.61 -5.40 -9.29
C ILE A 451 -23.82 -5.38 -7.76
N PHE A 452 -22.77 -5.70 -7.00
CA PHE A 452 -22.76 -5.58 -5.54
C PHE A 452 -22.94 -4.13 -5.11
N ASN A 453 -24.17 -3.77 -4.79
CA ASN A 453 -24.54 -2.39 -4.53
C ASN A 453 -24.89 -2.23 -3.06
N LEU A 454 -23.91 -2.00 -2.19
CA LEU A 454 -24.21 -1.64 -0.80
C LEU A 454 -24.70 -0.21 -0.74
N ASP A 455 -26.01 -0.01 -0.54
CA ASP A 455 -26.55 1.32 -0.28
C ASP A 455 -26.52 1.69 1.23
N ALA A 456 -26.88 2.93 1.56
CA ALA A 456 -26.88 3.40 2.95
C ALA A 456 -27.87 2.65 3.85
N THR A 457 -28.95 2.10 3.28
CA THR A 457 -29.91 1.25 4.00
C THR A 457 -29.27 -0.09 4.32
N GLU A 458 -28.58 -0.71 3.37
CA GLU A 458 -27.92 -2.00 3.58
C GLU A 458 -26.77 -1.91 4.58
N LEU A 459 -25.99 -0.83 4.51
CA LEU A 459 -24.94 -0.56 5.50
C LEU A 459 -25.51 -0.35 6.90
N SER A 460 -26.75 0.16 7.03
CA SER A 460 -27.39 0.32 8.35
C SER A 460 -27.73 -1.01 9.04
N PHE A 461 -27.74 -2.13 8.30
CA PHE A 461 -27.92 -3.47 8.87
C PHE A 461 -26.62 -4.01 9.50
N ILE A 462 -25.47 -3.45 9.16
CA ILE A 462 -24.17 -3.80 9.74
C ILE A 462 -23.96 -2.95 11.00
N GLN A 463 -23.87 -3.61 12.16
CA GLN A 463 -23.72 -2.92 13.45
C GLN A 463 -22.28 -2.44 13.65
N PRO A 464 -22.06 -1.33 14.39
CA PRO A 464 -20.71 -0.92 14.77
C PRO A 464 -20.06 -1.94 15.72
N GLY A 465 -18.73 -2.04 15.69
CA GLY A 465 -17.94 -2.87 16.62
C GLY A 465 -17.05 -3.91 15.95
N PHE A 466 -17.15 -4.09 14.63
CA PHE A 466 -16.22 -4.94 13.88
C PHE A 466 -14.80 -4.39 13.97
N SER A 467 -13.84 -5.28 14.23
CA SER A 467 -12.41 -4.93 14.20
C SER A 467 -11.95 -4.44 12.83
N ASN A 468 -12.57 -4.95 11.75
CA ASN A 468 -12.36 -4.51 10.38
C ASN A 468 -13.54 -4.94 9.49
N ILE A 469 -13.95 -4.08 8.57
CA ILE A 469 -14.86 -4.43 7.48
C ILE A 469 -14.02 -4.48 6.20
N THR A 470 -13.87 -5.66 5.62
CA THR A 470 -13.23 -5.85 4.33
C THR A 470 -14.31 -5.99 3.26
N VAL A 471 -14.32 -5.06 2.31
CA VAL A 471 -15.08 -5.17 1.06
C VAL A 471 -14.09 -5.52 -0.04
N GLY A 472 -14.22 -6.67 -0.66
CA GLY A 472 -13.25 -7.09 -1.67
C GLY A 472 -13.82 -7.83 -2.86
N THR A 473 -12.99 -7.97 -3.89
CA THR A 473 -13.29 -8.71 -5.11
C THR A 473 -12.03 -9.34 -5.68
N THR A 474 -12.20 -10.37 -6.51
CA THR A 474 -11.13 -10.96 -7.34
C THR A 474 -11.27 -10.57 -8.82
N THR A 475 -12.38 -9.93 -9.19
CA THR A 475 -12.74 -9.61 -10.58
C THR A 475 -13.50 -8.30 -10.67
N GLY A 476 -13.26 -7.51 -11.71
CA GLY A 476 -13.92 -6.21 -11.88
C GLY A 476 -13.36 -5.16 -10.93
N ASN A 477 -13.94 -3.96 -10.93
CA ASN A 477 -13.45 -2.82 -10.16
C ASN A 477 -14.25 -2.65 -8.86
N ILE A 478 -13.63 -2.13 -7.81
CA ILE A 478 -14.36 -1.57 -6.66
C ILE A 478 -14.62 -0.11 -7.00
N ASN A 479 -15.86 0.38 -6.95
CA ASN A 479 -16.15 1.80 -7.15
C ASN A 479 -16.85 2.35 -5.90
N VAL A 480 -16.34 3.39 -5.26
CA VAL A 480 -16.91 3.90 -4.02
C VAL A 480 -17.83 5.06 -4.38
N GLY A 481 -19.13 4.75 -4.59
CA GLY A 481 -20.17 5.77 -4.74
C GLY A 481 -20.13 6.60 -6.02
N ALA A 482 -21.20 7.38 -6.22
CA ALA A 482 -21.18 8.56 -7.07
C ALA A 482 -20.89 9.82 -6.22
N THR A 483 -20.52 10.92 -6.86
CA THR A 483 -20.20 12.20 -6.19
C THR A 483 -21.28 12.60 -5.17
N GLY A 484 -20.90 12.74 -3.89
CA GLY A 484 -21.78 13.13 -2.79
C GLY A 484 -22.33 11.99 -1.93
N TRP A 485 -21.95 10.73 -2.20
CA TRP A 485 -22.22 9.60 -1.30
C TRP A 485 -21.15 9.53 -0.20
N THR A 486 -21.55 9.26 1.04
CA THR A 486 -20.63 8.93 2.14
C THR A 486 -20.81 7.46 2.48
N LEU A 487 -19.72 6.71 2.70
CA LEU A 487 -19.78 5.33 3.18
C LEU A 487 -19.82 5.32 4.74
N PRO A 488 -21.00 5.17 5.38
CA PRO A 488 -21.11 5.22 6.84
C PRO A 488 -20.73 3.87 7.46
N ILE A 489 -19.43 3.64 7.68
CA ILE A 489 -18.99 2.41 8.38
C ILE A 489 -18.87 2.60 9.90
N GLY A 490 -19.40 3.71 10.44
CA GLY A 490 -19.31 4.00 11.88
C GLY A 490 -17.87 4.10 12.34
N SER A 491 -17.53 3.48 13.48
CA SER A 491 -16.17 3.47 14.04
C SER A 491 -15.33 2.25 13.66
N ASN A 492 -15.64 1.61 12.54
CA ASN A 492 -14.93 0.41 12.10
C ASN A 492 -13.78 0.78 11.15
N SER A 493 -12.68 0.03 11.19
CA SER A 493 -11.66 0.10 10.14
C SER A 493 -12.22 -0.48 8.82
N LEU A 494 -11.78 0.09 7.69
CA LEU A 494 -12.18 -0.33 6.34
C LEU A 494 -10.99 -0.92 5.59
N THR A 495 -11.23 -2.01 4.88
CA THR A 495 -10.34 -2.46 3.82
C THR A 495 -11.13 -2.59 2.53
N LEU A 496 -10.72 -1.86 1.49
CA LEU A 496 -11.14 -2.12 0.12
C LEU A 496 -10.06 -2.96 -0.55
N GLU A 497 -10.36 -4.22 -0.87
CA GLU A 497 -9.37 -5.18 -1.38
C GLU A 497 -9.75 -5.76 -2.74
N ASN A 498 -8.99 -5.43 -3.79
CA ASN A 498 -9.09 -6.07 -5.09
C ASN A 498 -7.86 -6.94 -5.34
N THR A 499 -8.00 -8.25 -5.17
CA THR A 499 -6.90 -9.21 -5.38
C THR A 499 -6.75 -9.65 -6.85
N GLY A 500 -7.51 -9.05 -7.76
CA GLY A 500 -7.33 -9.16 -9.20
C GLY A 500 -6.79 -7.85 -9.79
N LEU A 501 -6.63 -7.81 -11.12
CA LEU A 501 -6.16 -6.64 -11.86
C LEU A 501 -7.17 -5.47 -11.91
N GLY A 502 -8.25 -5.52 -11.13
CA GLY A 502 -9.30 -4.51 -11.14
C GLY A 502 -8.95 -3.30 -10.31
N ASN A 503 -9.42 -2.13 -10.71
CA ASN A 503 -9.10 -0.87 -10.04
C ASN A 503 -9.97 -0.65 -8.78
N ILE A 504 -9.55 0.28 -7.93
CA ILE A 504 -10.38 0.93 -6.92
C ILE A 504 -10.66 2.36 -7.40
N TYR A 505 -11.91 2.68 -7.68
CA TYR A 505 -12.37 4.03 -8.01
C TYR A 505 -12.99 4.67 -6.77
N LEU A 506 -12.60 5.88 -6.42
CA LEU A 506 -13.20 6.68 -5.37
C LEU A 506 -14.05 7.76 -6.03
N GLY A 507 -15.37 7.60 -6.03
CA GLY A 507 -16.31 8.57 -6.59
C GLY A 507 -17.04 9.41 -5.53
N GLY A 508 -16.91 9.04 -4.25
CA GLY A 508 -17.51 9.70 -3.11
C GLY A 508 -16.71 9.48 -1.82
N VAL A 509 -17.22 10.02 -0.71
CA VAL A 509 -16.50 10.15 0.57
C VAL A 509 -16.49 8.84 1.36
N ILE A 510 -15.31 8.36 1.74
CA ILE A 510 -15.11 7.36 2.79
C ILE A 510 -14.97 8.10 4.11
N SER A 511 -15.87 7.85 5.07
CA SER A 511 -15.77 8.45 6.41
C SER A 511 -15.66 7.38 7.48
N SER A 512 -14.43 7.18 7.96
CA SER A 512 -14.09 6.32 9.09
C SER A 512 -13.29 7.11 10.13
N PRO A 513 -13.68 7.11 11.41
CA PRO A 513 -12.84 7.62 12.49
C PRO A 513 -11.68 6.64 12.83
N SER A 514 -11.56 5.52 12.11
CA SER A 514 -10.52 4.49 12.25
C SER A 514 -9.70 4.37 10.97
N ASP A 515 -9.01 3.24 10.76
CA ASP A 515 -8.05 3.08 9.67
C ASP A 515 -8.75 2.69 8.36
N VAL A 516 -8.25 3.19 7.23
CA VAL A 516 -8.69 2.84 5.87
C VAL A 516 -7.51 2.22 5.13
N THR A 517 -7.74 1.06 4.52
CA THR A 517 -6.79 0.37 3.66
C THR A 517 -7.36 0.25 2.26
N LEU A 518 -6.63 0.74 1.26
CA LEU A 518 -6.93 0.57 -0.15
C LEU A 518 -5.89 -0.37 -0.74
N LYS A 519 -6.29 -1.58 -1.10
CA LYS A 519 -5.38 -2.61 -1.61
C LYS A 519 -5.88 -3.15 -2.93
N THR A 520 -5.08 -3.02 -3.98
CA THR A 520 -5.41 -3.56 -5.29
C THR A 520 -4.17 -3.99 -6.08
N ASP A 521 -4.27 -5.04 -6.89
CA ASP A 521 -3.26 -5.34 -7.93
C ASP A 521 -3.48 -4.48 -9.20
N GLY A 522 -4.56 -3.70 -9.26
CA GLY A 522 -4.85 -2.67 -10.26
C GLY A 522 -4.44 -1.26 -9.82
N SER A 523 -5.08 -0.24 -10.39
CA SER A 523 -4.88 1.18 -10.04
C SER A 523 -5.87 1.64 -8.97
N ILE A 524 -5.50 2.67 -8.22
CA ILE A 524 -6.38 3.42 -7.33
C ILE A 524 -6.60 4.78 -7.97
N ILE A 525 -7.84 5.12 -8.25
CA ILE A 525 -8.24 6.28 -9.04
C ILE A 525 -9.31 7.04 -8.28
N ASP A 526 -9.06 8.30 -8.00
CA ASP A 526 -10.03 9.23 -7.46
C ASP A 526 -10.66 10.00 -8.61
N GLU A 527 -11.98 9.83 -8.77
CA GLU A 527 -12.77 10.54 -9.79
C GLU A 527 -13.59 11.68 -9.17
N HIS A 528 -13.52 11.86 -7.85
CA HIS A 528 -14.25 12.90 -7.15
C HIS A 528 -13.48 14.23 -7.17
N VAL A 529 -14.24 15.32 -7.07
CA VAL A 529 -13.68 16.68 -6.97
C VAL A 529 -14.02 17.20 -5.57
N GLY A 530 -13.28 16.75 -4.55
CA GLY A 530 -13.64 17.00 -3.16
C GLY A 530 -12.77 16.30 -2.12
N THR A 531 -13.37 15.92 -0.98
CA THR A 531 -12.70 15.27 0.15
C THR A 531 -13.07 13.79 0.19
N ASP A 532 -12.21 12.90 -0.28
CA ASP A 532 -12.61 11.51 -0.56
C ASP A 532 -12.38 10.52 0.57
N ILE A 533 -11.46 10.81 1.49
CA ILE A 533 -11.17 9.89 2.59
C ILE A 533 -10.95 10.67 3.88
N ILE A 534 -11.78 10.37 4.87
CA ILE A 534 -11.62 10.75 6.27
C ILE A 534 -11.26 9.46 7.01
N ALA A 535 -10.02 9.36 7.49
CA ALA A 535 -9.45 8.19 8.17
C ALA A 535 -8.43 8.59 9.24
N ASN A 536 -8.25 7.76 10.28
CA ASN A 536 -7.15 7.90 11.24
C ASN A 536 -5.79 7.53 10.62
N PHE A 537 -5.75 6.44 9.86
CA PHE A 537 -4.61 5.98 9.08
C PHE A 537 -5.08 5.61 7.67
N LEU A 538 -4.27 5.90 6.66
CA LEU A 538 -4.55 5.52 5.27
C LEU A 538 -3.38 4.69 4.73
N ASP A 539 -3.63 3.40 4.51
CA ASP A 539 -2.71 2.46 3.88
C ASP A 539 -3.11 2.23 2.42
N ILE A 540 -2.15 2.30 1.51
CA ILE A 540 -2.40 2.27 0.07
C ILE A 540 -1.41 1.34 -0.58
N THR A 541 -1.93 0.28 -1.20
CA THR A 541 -1.15 -0.68 -1.98
C THR A 541 -1.79 -0.83 -3.36
N ALA A 542 -1.07 -0.44 -4.40
CA ALA A 542 -1.45 -0.66 -5.80
C ALA A 542 -0.49 -1.67 -6.47
N GLY A 543 -0.93 -2.31 -7.54
CA GLY A 543 -0.13 -3.30 -8.26
C GLY A 543 1.12 -2.69 -8.90
N ALA A 544 2.13 -3.52 -9.16
CA ALA A 544 3.33 -3.10 -9.88
C ALA A 544 2.97 -2.69 -11.33
N GLY A 545 3.50 -1.55 -11.79
CA GLY A 545 3.11 -0.83 -13.00
C GLY A 545 1.83 0.05 -12.88
N MET A 546 1.08 -0.01 -11.77
CA MET A 546 -0.23 0.65 -11.66
C MET A 546 -0.18 2.02 -10.98
N SER A 547 -1.23 2.80 -11.22
CA SER A 547 -1.32 4.19 -10.76
C SER A 547 -2.02 4.32 -9.42
N VAL A 548 -1.54 5.26 -8.61
CA VAL A 548 -2.32 5.86 -7.52
C VAL A 548 -2.55 7.33 -7.88
N ASP A 549 -3.80 7.68 -8.16
CA ASP A 549 -4.27 9.02 -8.51
C ASP A 549 -5.31 9.42 -7.47
N MET A 550 -4.97 10.25 -6.48
CA MET A 550 -5.91 10.65 -5.44
C MET A 550 -5.77 12.12 -5.04
N ASP A 551 -6.88 12.84 -5.13
CA ASP A 551 -6.99 14.23 -4.66
C ASP A 551 -7.52 14.22 -3.22
N VAL A 552 -6.73 13.67 -2.29
CA VAL A 552 -7.16 13.51 -0.88
C VAL A 552 -7.24 14.87 -0.16
N ASN A 553 -8.35 15.58 -0.30
CA ASN A 553 -8.64 16.71 0.58
C ASN A 553 -9.22 16.18 1.92
N MET A 554 -8.65 16.66 3.03
CA MET A 554 -9.07 16.56 4.44
C MET A 554 -8.69 15.33 5.30
N LEU A 555 -7.62 15.50 6.10
CA LEU A 555 -7.72 15.46 7.57
C LEU A 555 -6.54 16.20 8.24
N LYS A 556 -6.84 16.96 9.29
CA LYS A 556 -5.94 17.78 10.13
C LYS A 556 -4.70 17.07 10.71
N THR A 557 -4.49 15.77 10.45
CA THR A 557 -3.22 15.04 10.67
C THR A 557 -3.29 13.69 9.93
N VAL A 558 -2.62 13.54 8.79
CA VAL A 558 -2.24 12.20 8.28
C VAL A 558 -0.94 11.82 8.99
N ASN A 559 -1.06 11.18 10.15
CA ASN A 559 0.10 10.63 10.85
C ASN A 559 0.41 9.28 10.22
N ASN A 560 1.50 9.23 9.44
CA ASN A 560 2.02 8.06 8.75
C ASN A 560 1.07 7.52 7.65
N SER A 561 1.33 7.83 6.38
CA SER A 561 0.79 7.05 5.27
C SER A 561 1.88 6.16 4.69
N THR A 562 1.55 4.89 4.45
CA THR A 562 2.38 4.02 3.62
C THR A 562 1.73 3.97 2.25
N VAL A 563 2.42 4.47 1.22
CA VAL A 563 1.97 4.40 -0.17
C VAL A 563 2.94 3.50 -0.92
N ASN A 564 2.50 2.26 -1.17
CA ASN A 564 3.22 1.28 -1.97
C ASN A 564 2.54 1.20 -3.34
N GLY A 565 3.14 1.83 -4.35
CA GLY A 565 2.63 1.81 -5.72
C GLY A 565 3.70 2.29 -6.68
N SER A 566 3.76 1.69 -7.86
CA SER A 566 4.81 1.90 -8.86
C SER A 566 4.69 3.17 -9.70
N ALA A 567 3.54 3.86 -9.70
CA ALA A 567 3.35 5.12 -10.40
C ALA A 567 2.41 6.05 -9.61
N LEU A 568 2.96 6.87 -8.72
CA LEU A 568 2.21 7.87 -7.96
C LEU A 568 2.08 9.14 -8.81
N ARG A 569 0.87 9.51 -9.28
CA ARG A 569 0.69 10.65 -10.18
C ARG A 569 0.31 11.96 -9.51
N ASN A 570 -0.63 11.95 -8.57
CA ASN A 570 -1.05 13.13 -7.83
C ASN A 570 -1.44 12.69 -6.42
N PHE A 571 -0.63 12.99 -5.41
CA PHE A 571 -1.02 12.84 -4.01
C PHE A 571 -1.07 14.22 -3.36
N ARG A 572 -2.27 14.68 -2.99
CA ARG A 572 -2.50 15.95 -2.28
C ARG A 572 -2.96 15.66 -0.86
N ALA A 573 -2.43 16.36 0.15
CA ALA A 573 -2.87 16.25 1.54
C ALA A 573 -2.72 17.59 2.29
N SER A 574 -3.27 17.73 3.50
CA SER A 574 -3.03 18.93 4.33
C SER A 574 -1.68 18.93 5.06
N GLN A 575 -1.16 17.75 5.37
CA GLN A 575 0.21 17.50 5.83
C GLN A 575 0.60 16.12 5.33
N LEU A 576 1.87 15.92 4.94
CA LEU A 576 2.33 14.66 4.36
C LEU A 576 3.61 14.16 5.04
N ASN A 577 3.51 12.99 5.67
CA ASN A 577 4.66 12.25 6.17
C ASN A 577 4.96 11.08 5.22
N VAL A 578 6.12 11.11 4.55
CA VAL A 578 6.55 10.13 3.55
C VAL A 578 7.57 9.17 4.15
N PHE A 579 7.16 7.92 4.40
CA PHE A 579 8.02 6.89 5.01
C PHE A 579 8.84 6.07 3.99
N SER A 580 8.36 5.87 2.76
CA SER A 580 9.11 5.23 1.66
C SER A 580 8.34 5.34 0.33
N LEU A 581 9.04 5.53 -0.80
CA LEU A 581 8.46 5.48 -2.15
C LEU A 581 9.40 4.76 -3.13
N SER A 582 8.88 3.83 -3.94
CA SER A 582 9.68 3.13 -4.95
C SER A 582 8.95 3.01 -6.30
N ASP A 583 9.54 3.58 -7.35
CA ASP A 583 9.18 3.32 -8.75
C ASP A 583 9.83 1.99 -9.21
N ALA A 584 9.07 0.89 -9.13
CA ALA A 584 9.57 -0.46 -9.37
C ALA A 584 9.49 -0.94 -10.84
N SER A 585 9.32 -0.07 -11.85
CA SER A 585 9.14 -0.53 -13.24
C SER A 585 10.21 -0.06 -14.23
N VAL A 586 10.68 -1.03 -15.01
CA VAL A 586 11.82 -1.00 -15.92
C VAL A 586 11.40 -0.38 -17.27
N GLY A 587 11.98 0.75 -17.66
CA GLY A 587 12.26 1.02 -19.09
C GLY A 587 11.30 1.90 -19.92
N THR A 588 10.30 2.57 -19.37
CA THR A 588 9.50 3.57 -20.13
C THR A 588 9.20 4.81 -19.30
N ALA A 589 9.24 6.00 -19.93
CA ALA A 589 8.96 7.29 -19.29
C ALA A 589 7.51 7.33 -18.77
N ILE A 590 7.35 7.08 -17.47
CA ILE A 590 6.10 7.30 -16.74
C ILE A 590 6.01 8.78 -16.37
N ALA A 591 4.80 9.35 -16.32
CA ALA A 591 4.57 10.67 -15.75
C ALA A 591 5.14 10.68 -14.32
N GLY A 592 6.06 11.61 -14.02
CA GLY A 592 6.86 11.57 -12.79
C GLY A 592 6.04 11.62 -11.49
N ILE A 593 6.70 11.38 -10.37
CA ILE A 593 6.11 11.41 -9.03
C ILE A 593 5.79 12.86 -8.65
N GLN A 594 4.53 13.16 -8.35
CA GLN A 594 4.12 14.46 -7.80
C GLN A 594 3.51 14.32 -6.40
N LEU A 595 4.15 14.97 -5.42
CA LEU A 595 3.66 15.10 -4.05
C LEU A 595 3.26 16.55 -3.80
N SER A 596 2.09 16.79 -3.21
CA SER A 596 1.65 18.13 -2.86
C SER A 596 1.04 18.17 -1.44
N SER A 597 1.36 19.19 -0.65
CA SER A 597 0.82 19.38 0.69
C SER A 597 0.39 20.84 0.92
N LEU A 598 -0.71 21.04 1.67
CA LEU A 598 -1.17 22.35 2.18
C LEU A 598 -0.54 22.71 3.55
N GLY A 599 0.53 22.02 3.92
CA GLY A 599 1.35 22.21 5.11
C GLY A 599 2.67 21.46 4.91
N ASP A 600 3.40 21.12 5.96
CA ASP A 600 4.73 20.51 5.83
C ASP A 600 4.75 19.15 5.10
N ILE A 601 5.88 18.86 4.44
CA ILE A 601 6.24 17.54 3.90
C ILE A 601 7.49 17.04 4.62
N ASN A 602 7.39 15.88 5.28
CA ASN A 602 8.51 15.20 5.91
C ASN A 602 8.90 13.93 5.12
N ILE A 603 10.13 13.86 4.63
CA ILE A 603 10.67 12.72 3.87
C ILE A 603 11.63 11.92 4.76
N SER A 604 11.10 10.86 5.37
CA SER A 604 11.80 10.02 6.36
C SER A 604 12.28 8.67 5.83
N GLY A 605 12.02 8.34 4.56
CA GLY A 605 12.65 7.21 3.87
C GLY A 605 13.15 7.52 2.46
N ALA A 606 13.75 6.51 1.83
CA ALA A 606 14.34 6.64 0.50
C ALA A 606 13.25 6.77 -0.59
N ILE A 607 13.55 7.56 -1.63
CA ILE A 607 12.72 7.72 -2.83
C ILE A 607 13.51 7.21 -4.03
N GLN A 608 12.95 6.27 -4.77
CA GLN A 608 13.46 5.84 -6.07
C GLN A 608 12.51 6.28 -7.18
N ALA A 609 13.01 7.05 -8.16
CA ALA A 609 12.22 7.58 -9.28
C ALA A 609 13.06 7.65 -10.57
N ASN A 610 12.44 7.45 -11.74
CA ASN A 610 13.18 7.33 -13.02
C ASN A 610 12.81 8.39 -14.09
N SER A 611 12.08 9.45 -13.74
CA SER A 611 11.79 10.54 -14.70
C SER A 611 11.69 11.93 -14.06
N ASN A 612 10.61 12.25 -13.35
CA ASN A 612 10.49 13.51 -12.61
C ASN A 612 10.04 13.21 -11.18
N LEU A 613 10.52 13.99 -10.22
CA LEU A 613 10.06 14.04 -8.83
C LEU A 613 9.77 15.50 -8.49
N PHE A 614 8.49 15.83 -8.34
CA PHE A 614 8.02 17.18 -7.99
C PHE A 614 7.37 17.15 -6.61
N ILE A 615 8.01 17.80 -5.63
CA ILE A 615 7.53 17.90 -4.25
C ILE A 615 7.12 19.34 -3.99
N LYS A 616 5.83 19.56 -3.72
CA LYS A 616 5.25 20.88 -3.53
C LYS A 616 4.62 21.01 -2.14
N SER A 617 5.00 22.01 -1.37
CA SER A 617 4.49 22.28 -0.03
C SER A 617 4.08 23.74 0.06
N THR A 618 2.97 24.07 0.72
CA THR A 618 2.74 25.46 1.17
C THR A 618 3.53 25.76 2.45
N GLY A 619 3.93 24.74 3.21
CA GLY A 619 4.83 24.88 4.36
C GLY A 619 6.25 24.39 4.03
N ASN A 620 6.89 23.76 5.01
CA ASN A 620 8.27 23.27 4.93
C ASN A 620 8.38 21.97 4.12
N ILE A 621 9.58 21.70 3.59
CA ILE A 621 10.00 20.38 3.07
C ILE A 621 11.23 19.94 3.86
N LEU A 622 11.06 18.98 4.76
CA LEU A 622 12.12 18.41 5.57
C LEU A 622 12.51 17.04 5.01
N PHE A 623 13.79 16.79 4.72
CA PHE A 623 14.22 15.53 4.13
C PHE A 623 15.53 15.00 4.70
N GLY A 624 15.57 13.68 4.95
CA GLY A 624 16.66 13.01 5.66
C GLY A 624 17.28 11.81 4.93
N ASN A 625 16.94 11.55 3.67
CA ASN A 625 17.22 10.24 3.05
C ASN A 625 17.74 10.34 1.61
N THR A 626 17.93 9.18 0.99
CA THR A 626 18.38 9.09 -0.40
C THR A 626 17.22 9.23 -1.39
N ILE A 627 17.36 10.15 -2.33
CA ILE A 627 16.56 10.28 -3.54
C ILE A 627 17.45 9.87 -4.70
N SER A 628 17.03 8.88 -5.48
CA SER A 628 17.87 8.37 -6.57
C SER A 628 17.08 7.84 -7.76
N SER A 629 17.73 7.83 -8.92
CA SER A 629 17.30 7.04 -10.07
C SER A 629 18.20 5.83 -10.27
N SER A 630 17.62 4.68 -10.63
CA SER A 630 18.36 3.50 -11.10
C SER A 630 18.40 3.39 -12.61
N VAL A 631 17.60 4.17 -13.34
CA VAL A 631 17.40 4.06 -14.79
C VAL A 631 17.25 5.46 -15.41
N GLY A 632 18.36 6.06 -15.86
CA GLY A 632 18.35 7.32 -16.63
C GLY A 632 18.18 8.60 -15.80
N PRO A 633 17.98 9.77 -16.45
CA PRO A 633 17.92 11.07 -15.79
C PRO A 633 16.59 11.29 -15.03
N LEU A 634 16.69 11.73 -13.78
CA LEU A 634 15.59 12.10 -12.88
C LEU A 634 15.63 13.61 -12.62
N ASN A 635 14.61 14.36 -13.02
CA ASN A 635 14.50 15.78 -12.63
C ASN A 635 13.86 15.86 -11.23
N VAL A 636 14.55 16.46 -10.26
CA VAL A 636 14.08 16.66 -8.89
C VAL A 636 13.76 18.13 -8.68
N THR A 637 12.53 18.44 -8.28
CA THR A 637 12.10 19.80 -7.95
C THR A 637 11.38 19.82 -6.62
N PHE A 638 11.92 20.60 -5.67
CA PHE A 638 11.26 20.94 -4.42
C PHE A 638 10.76 22.37 -4.50
N GLN A 639 9.48 22.58 -4.20
CA GLN A 639 8.79 23.88 -4.15
C GLN A 639 8.10 24.03 -2.79
N SER A 640 8.77 24.65 -1.81
CA SER A 640 8.15 25.06 -0.54
C SER A 640 7.48 26.44 -0.66
N ASP A 641 6.77 26.90 0.37
CA ASP A 641 6.09 28.22 0.38
C ASP A 641 5.25 28.46 -0.89
N SER A 642 4.61 27.41 -1.40
CA SER A 642 4.03 27.44 -2.76
C SER A 642 2.76 28.30 -2.90
N ASP A 643 2.23 28.81 -1.80
CA ASP A 643 1.19 29.83 -1.74
C ASP A 643 1.73 31.25 -1.48
N GLY A 644 2.99 31.38 -1.07
CA GLY A 644 3.64 32.64 -0.75
C GLY A 644 3.17 33.25 0.57
N ILE A 645 2.67 32.43 1.51
CA ILE A 645 2.08 32.88 2.78
C ILE A 645 2.73 32.10 3.94
N ASN A 646 3.10 32.79 5.03
CA ASN A 646 3.66 32.24 6.26
C ASN A 646 5.03 31.53 6.15
N GLY A 647 5.58 31.41 4.95
CA GLY A 647 6.88 30.77 4.72
C GLY A 647 6.80 29.25 4.61
N GLY A 648 7.92 28.67 4.21
CA GLY A 648 8.17 27.26 4.01
C GLY A 648 9.63 27.05 3.61
N ALA A 649 10.44 26.53 4.53
CA ALA A 649 11.84 26.21 4.31
C ALA A 649 12.03 24.87 3.57
N ILE A 650 13.20 24.69 2.97
CA ILE A 650 13.71 23.38 2.56
C ILE A 650 14.90 23.03 3.44
N GLU A 651 14.80 21.97 4.23
CA GLU A 651 15.83 21.63 5.21
C GLU A 651 16.20 20.15 5.18
N SER A 652 17.51 19.90 5.27
CA SER A 652 18.07 18.58 5.53
C SER A 652 19.22 18.62 6.52
N ASN A 653 19.28 17.59 7.38
CA ASN A 653 20.40 17.33 8.30
C ASN A 653 21.32 16.20 7.85
N PHE A 654 20.88 15.38 6.89
CA PHE A 654 21.61 14.27 6.28
C PHE A 654 20.82 13.80 5.04
N GLY A 655 21.48 13.45 3.95
CA GLY A 655 20.77 12.93 2.78
C GLY A 655 21.56 12.98 1.49
N ASN A 656 20.99 12.40 0.44
CA ASN A 656 21.61 12.39 -0.88
C ASN A 656 20.56 12.50 -1.99
N ILE A 657 20.76 13.38 -2.96
CA ILE A 657 19.97 13.47 -4.20
C ILE A 657 20.88 13.12 -5.37
N ASN A 658 20.69 11.92 -5.93
CA ASN A 658 21.39 11.43 -7.12
C ASN A 658 20.43 11.43 -8.33
N SER A 659 20.51 12.45 -9.18
CA SER A 659 19.57 12.63 -10.29
C SER A 659 19.95 11.88 -11.57
N ASN A 660 21.17 11.33 -11.64
CA ASN A 660 21.68 10.52 -12.77
C ASN A 660 21.51 11.18 -14.16
N GLY A 661 21.78 12.48 -14.25
CA GLY A 661 21.74 13.29 -15.47
C GLY A 661 20.57 14.28 -15.54
N GLY A 662 19.60 14.21 -14.61
CA GLY A 662 18.48 15.16 -14.55
C GLY A 662 18.78 16.42 -13.73
N ASP A 663 17.93 17.44 -13.83
CA ASP A 663 18.11 18.68 -13.08
C ASP A 663 17.71 18.52 -11.60
N ILE A 664 18.35 19.27 -10.70
CA ILE A 664 17.96 19.38 -9.28
C ILE A 664 17.60 20.84 -8.99
N THR A 665 16.36 21.12 -8.61
CA THR A 665 15.88 22.45 -8.23
C THR A 665 15.34 22.44 -6.81
N LEU A 666 15.96 23.19 -5.91
CA LEU A 666 15.48 23.47 -4.56
C LEU A 666 15.06 24.94 -4.51
N ALA A 667 13.76 25.21 -4.47
CA ALA A 667 13.21 26.56 -4.51
C ALA A 667 11.83 26.62 -3.82
N GLY A 668 11.09 27.71 -4.02
CA GLY A 668 9.77 27.87 -3.41
C GLY A 668 8.98 29.01 -4.04
N GLY A 669 7.99 29.52 -3.31
CA GLY A 669 7.09 30.57 -3.77
C GLY A 669 6.05 30.05 -4.76
N VAL A 670 5.14 30.95 -5.18
CA VAL A 670 4.05 30.62 -6.13
C VAL A 670 4.57 30.10 -7.47
N ASP A 671 5.68 30.65 -7.97
CA ASP A 671 6.36 30.20 -9.20
C ASP A 671 7.73 29.63 -8.85
N VAL A 672 7.86 28.30 -8.90
CA VAL A 672 9.11 27.60 -8.60
C VAL A 672 10.28 28.02 -9.48
N THR A 673 10.05 28.57 -10.68
CA THR A 673 11.12 28.94 -11.62
C THR A 673 11.84 30.22 -11.22
N THR A 674 11.15 31.12 -10.51
CA THR A 674 11.68 32.43 -10.07
C THR A 674 11.61 32.68 -8.57
N GLY A 675 10.81 31.90 -7.84
CA GLY A 675 10.56 32.05 -6.42
C GLY A 675 11.63 31.40 -5.54
N TYR A 676 11.49 31.62 -4.25
CA TYR A 676 12.44 31.23 -3.20
C TYR A 676 11.73 30.37 -2.16
N ALA A 677 12.42 29.39 -1.61
CA ALA A 677 12.01 28.78 -0.35
C ALA A 677 12.25 29.83 0.76
N GLN A 678 11.17 30.36 1.34
CA GLN A 678 11.25 31.39 2.39
C GLN A 678 11.19 30.72 3.77
N GLY A 679 12.15 30.98 4.66
CA GLY A 679 12.10 30.45 6.02
C GLY A 679 10.87 30.91 6.81
N ASP A 680 10.47 30.14 7.83
CA ASP A 680 9.35 30.47 8.74
C ASP A 680 9.86 30.75 10.17
N GLU A 681 8.95 30.79 11.16
CA GLU A 681 9.30 31.05 12.56
C GLU A 681 10.11 29.92 13.24
N LEU A 682 9.94 28.66 12.78
CA LEU A 682 10.59 27.46 13.33
C LEU A 682 11.83 27.03 12.52
N HIS A 683 11.87 27.36 11.23
CA HIS A 683 12.94 27.06 10.29
C HIS A 683 13.34 28.36 9.57
N PRO A 684 14.14 29.22 10.23
CA PRO A 684 14.39 30.58 9.75
C PRO A 684 15.24 30.65 8.47
N THR A 685 16.07 29.64 8.20
CA THR A 685 16.83 29.56 6.95
C THR A 685 15.96 29.06 5.81
N GLY A 686 15.96 29.78 4.67
CA GLY A 686 15.17 29.39 3.50
C GLY A 686 15.54 28.02 2.92
N ILE A 687 16.85 27.78 2.71
CA ILE A 687 17.37 26.45 2.35
C ILE A 687 18.58 26.09 3.21
N ARG A 688 18.47 24.99 3.96
CA ARG A 688 19.53 24.44 4.81
C ARG A 688 20.00 23.07 4.32
N LEU A 689 21.26 22.99 3.89
CA LEU A 689 21.92 21.78 3.41
C LEU A 689 23.04 21.37 4.38
N ASN A 690 22.75 20.45 5.29
CA ASN A 690 23.71 19.91 6.27
C ASN A 690 23.92 18.41 6.01
N TYR A 691 25.18 17.96 5.84
CA TYR A 691 25.52 16.57 5.44
C TYR A 691 24.79 16.09 4.18
N MET A 692 24.69 16.99 3.20
CA MET A 692 23.95 16.77 1.97
C MET A 692 24.87 16.50 0.78
N ALA A 693 24.57 15.45 0.03
CA ALA A 693 25.11 15.25 -1.31
C ALA A 693 24.04 15.60 -2.36
N LEU A 694 24.32 16.57 -3.23
CA LEU A 694 23.50 16.90 -4.41
C LEU A 694 24.33 16.55 -5.65
N ASN A 695 24.02 15.45 -6.31
CA ASN A 695 24.73 14.99 -7.50
C ASN A 695 23.78 14.89 -8.69
N SER A 696 23.95 15.78 -9.67
CA SER A 696 23.09 15.78 -10.85
C SER A 696 23.57 14.86 -11.97
N GLY A 697 24.80 14.34 -11.93
CA GLY A 697 25.38 13.52 -12.99
C GLY A 697 25.44 14.15 -14.39
N GLY A 698 25.22 15.47 -14.52
CA GLY A 698 25.22 16.19 -15.81
C GLY A 698 24.09 17.21 -15.99
N GLY A 699 23.04 17.16 -15.16
CA GLY A 699 21.97 18.18 -15.13
C GLY A 699 22.35 19.44 -14.34
N ASN A 700 21.53 20.48 -14.41
CA ASN A 700 21.74 21.72 -13.66
C ASN A 700 21.31 21.57 -12.20
N ILE A 701 22.00 22.25 -11.29
CA ILE A 701 21.62 22.36 -9.89
C ILE A 701 21.26 23.82 -9.60
N VAL A 702 20.05 24.03 -9.10
CA VAL A 702 19.50 25.34 -8.76
C VAL A 702 19.04 25.33 -7.31
N VAL A 703 19.53 26.29 -6.52
CA VAL A 703 19.19 26.46 -5.10
C VAL A 703 18.80 27.92 -4.88
N ARG A 704 17.55 28.18 -4.47
CA ARG A 704 17.04 29.53 -4.19
C ARG A 704 16.35 29.61 -2.84
N GLY A 705 17.03 30.22 -1.87
CA GLY A 705 16.53 30.35 -0.51
C GLY A 705 16.43 31.80 -0.06
N LYS A 706 15.44 32.10 0.77
CA LYS A 706 15.22 33.39 1.39
C LYS A 706 15.00 33.18 2.89
N SER A 707 15.67 33.97 3.71
CA SER A 707 15.49 33.90 5.16
C SER A 707 14.05 34.26 5.55
N SER A 708 13.64 33.95 6.78
CA SER A 708 12.36 34.44 7.30
C SER A 708 12.30 35.97 7.32
N ASP A 709 11.10 36.53 7.12
CA ASP A 709 10.83 37.96 7.16
C ASP A 709 10.32 38.43 8.55
N GLY A 710 9.93 37.49 9.43
CA GLY A 710 9.33 37.71 10.74
C GLY A 710 10.19 37.28 11.94
N LEU A 711 9.57 37.29 13.13
CA LEU A 711 10.20 37.04 14.43
C LEU A 711 10.65 35.57 14.55
N ALA A 712 11.90 35.25 14.20
CA ALA A 712 12.49 33.98 14.63
C ALA A 712 12.43 33.89 16.17
N PHE A 713 11.66 32.93 16.70
CA PHE A 713 11.54 32.65 18.12
C PHE A 713 12.17 31.26 18.36
N SER A 714 13.49 31.17 18.55
CA SER A 714 14.10 29.89 18.95
C SER A 714 14.24 29.81 20.47
N THR A 715 13.65 28.77 21.04
CA THR A 715 13.87 28.30 22.42
C THR A 715 15.07 27.34 22.50
N ALA A 716 15.88 27.23 21.43
CA ALA A 716 17.01 26.32 21.36
C ALA A 716 18.11 26.86 20.44
N GLY A 717 19.21 27.35 21.03
CA GLY A 717 20.58 27.44 20.46
C GLY A 717 20.78 28.09 19.09
N SER A 718 21.43 29.26 19.05
CA SER A 718 21.92 30.03 17.88
C SER A 718 21.61 29.42 16.50
N GLU A 719 20.48 29.80 15.91
CA GLU A 719 20.15 29.37 14.55
C GLU A 719 20.59 30.43 13.54
N GLN A 720 20.95 29.96 12.34
CA GLN A 720 21.28 30.82 11.22
C GLN A 720 19.97 31.27 10.56
N ASN A 721 19.80 32.56 10.28
CA ASN A 721 18.66 33.11 9.55
C ASN A 721 19.08 33.52 8.12
N ASN A 722 19.62 32.54 7.39
CA ASN A 722 20.25 32.75 6.10
C ASN A 722 19.26 32.55 4.95
N GLY A 723 19.56 33.14 3.78
CA GLY A 723 18.88 32.75 2.54
C GLY A 723 19.17 31.29 2.21
N VAL A 724 20.46 30.97 2.05
CA VAL A 724 20.95 29.60 1.85
C VAL A 724 22.10 29.32 2.82
N TYR A 725 22.06 28.19 3.52
CA TYR A 725 23.10 27.73 4.43
C TYR A 725 23.58 26.32 4.07
N ILE A 726 24.87 26.18 3.74
CA ILE A 726 25.51 24.91 3.35
C ILE A 726 26.58 24.57 4.39
N THR A 727 26.46 23.43 5.04
CA THR A 727 27.34 23.01 6.16
C THR A 727 27.51 21.49 6.24
N GLY A 728 28.34 21.03 7.18
CA GLY A 728 28.46 19.62 7.58
C GLY A 728 28.86 18.68 6.44
N ASN A 729 30.09 18.70 5.94
CA ASN A 729 30.58 17.76 4.91
C ASN A 729 29.72 17.69 3.61
N SER A 730 28.96 18.73 3.27
CA SER A 730 28.07 18.72 2.10
C SER A 730 28.83 18.76 0.77
N SER A 731 28.33 18.07 -0.26
CA SER A 731 28.89 18.03 -1.61
C SER A 731 27.83 18.37 -2.66
N ILE A 732 28.11 19.32 -3.55
CA ILE A 732 27.24 19.71 -4.67
C ILE A 732 28.04 19.50 -5.96
N ASP A 733 27.62 18.55 -6.80
CA ASP A 733 28.30 18.18 -8.04
C ASP A 733 27.30 18.15 -9.21
N ALA A 734 27.48 19.06 -10.16
CA ALA A 734 26.63 19.11 -11.34
C ALA A 734 27.15 18.27 -12.53
N GLY A 735 28.31 17.62 -12.42
CA GLY A 735 28.99 17.01 -13.56
C GLY A 735 29.16 18.03 -14.70
N THR A 736 28.65 17.74 -15.89
CA THR A 736 28.65 18.68 -17.02
C THR A 736 27.58 19.78 -16.96
N GLY A 737 26.73 19.84 -15.95
CA GLY A 737 25.69 20.86 -15.77
C GLY A 737 26.16 22.09 -14.99
N THR A 738 25.33 23.13 -14.95
CA THR A 738 25.63 24.37 -14.22
C THR A 738 25.12 24.34 -12.78
N ILE A 739 25.76 25.10 -11.89
CA ILE A 739 25.32 25.31 -10.50
C ILE A 739 24.93 26.77 -10.31
N ASN A 740 23.71 27.02 -9.84
CA ASN A 740 23.23 28.35 -9.48
C ASN A 740 22.68 28.37 -8.05
N ILE A 741 23.29 29.13 -7.16
CA ILE A 741 22.87 29.30 -5.77
C ILE A 741 22.54 30.77 -5.54
N GLU A 742 21.31 31.06 -5.14
CA GLU A 742 20.84 32.41 -4.84
C GLU A 742 20.25 32.45 -3.43
N GLY A 743 20.71 33.40 -2.63
CA GLY A 743 20.34 33.50 -1.23
C GLY A 743 20.02 34.94 -0.84
N VAL A 744 18.88 35.16 -0.19
CA VAL A 744 18.44 36.49 0.24
C VAL A 744 18.11 36.49 1.73
N ALA A 745 18.82 37.30 2.51
CA ALA A 745 18.52 37.58 3.90
C ALA A 745 17.67 38.87 4.02
N GLN A 746 16.55 38.79 4.75
CA GLN A 746 15.48 39.81 4.79
C GLN A 746 15.00 40.20 6.19
N GLN A 747 15.70 39.78 7.26
CA GLN A 747 15.24 39.94 8.63
C GLN A 747 14.74 41.37 8.96
N THR A 748 13.49 41.50 9.38
CA THR A 748 12.89 42.77 9.81
C THR A 748 13.38 43.23 11.19
N PRO A 749 13.23 44.52 11.57
CA PRO A 749 13.75 45.04 12.83
C PRO A 749 13.11 44.39 14.07
N ASN A 750 13.88 43.63 14.86
CA ASN A 750 13.48 43.23 16.22
C ASN A 750 14.61 43.56 17.22
N PRO A 751 14.40 44.51 18.16
CA PRO A 751 15.39 44.86 19.18
C PRO A 751 15.59 43.80 20.27
N ASN A 752 14.82 42.71 20.28
CA ASN A 752 14.81 41.70 21.34
C ASN A 752 15.43 40.34 20.97
N VAL A 753 15.88 40.13 19.72
CA VAL A 753 16.60 38.90 19.29
C VAL A 753 17.93 39.31 18.65
N SER A 754 19.04 38.89 19.28
CA SER A 754 20.38 39.41 18.99
C SER A 754 21.41 38.31 18.68
N SER A 755 21.00 37.08 18.37
CA SER A 755 21.94 35.94 18.27
C SER A 755 22.17 35.40 16.87
N ASP A 756 21.33 35.75 15.90
CA ASP A 756 21.27 34.97 14.65
C ASP A 756 21.91 35.75 13.51
N ASN A 757 22.94 35.16 12.90
CA ASN A 757 23.53 35.65 11.66
C ASN A 757 22.50 35.59 10.54
N SER A 758 22.47 36.60 9.66
CA SER A 758 21.51 36.64 8.56
C SER A 758 22.21 37.01 7.25
N ASN A 759 22.80 36.00 6.64
CA ASN A 759 23.59 36.08 5.42
C ASN A 759 22.75 35.73 4.19
N GLY A 760 23.05 36.33 3.04
CA GLY A 760 22.42 35.92 1.78
C GLY A 760 22.73 34.46 1.49
N ILE A 761 24.01 34.15 1.34
CA ILE A 761 24.53 32.78 1.24
C ILE A 761 25.62 32.60 2.31
N GLU A 762 25.57 31.50 3.04
CA GLU A 762 26.65 31.06 3.92
C GLU A 762 27.07 29.63 3.59
N ILE A 763 28.37 29.43 3.38
CA ILE A 763 28.99 28.14 3.15
C ILE A 763 30.05 27.93 4.24
N GLY A 764 29.85 26.94 5.11
CA GLY A 764 30.85 26.51 6.09
C GLY A 764 30.35 26.30 7.51
N ASN A 765 31.03 26.88 8.52
CA ASN A 765 30.96 26.59 9.96
C ASN A 765 31.62 25.27 10.42
N VAL A 766 31.28 24.11 9.84
CA VAL A 766 31.90 22.80 10.14
C VAL A 766 32.00 21.89 8.90
N GLY A 767 33.08 21.10 8.79
CA GLY A 767 33.23 20.01 7.81
C GLY A 767 33.89 20.37 6.47
N LEU A 768 34.00 19.37 5.59
CA LEU A 768 34.60 19.45 4.24
C LEU A 768 33.51 19.67 3.17
N ILE A 769 33.43 20.88 2.61
CA ILE A 769 32.38 21.24 1.64
C ILE A 769 32.97 21.34 0.24
N THR A 770 32.34 20.70 -0.74
CA THR A 770 32.74 20.78 -2.16
C THR A 770 31.56 21.22 -3.03
N ILE A 771 31.76 22.22 -3.88
CA ILE A 771 30.82 22.64 -4.92
C ILE A 771 31.57 22.57 -6.25
N GLN A 772 31.19 21.68 -7.17
CA GLN A 772 31.96 21.45 -8.40
C GLN A 772 31.10 21.32 -9.65
N SER A 773 31.65 21.81 -10.76
CA SER A 773 31.08 21.64 -12.09
C SER A 773 32.18 21.46 -13.14
N ALA A 774 32.02 20.46 -14.00
CA ALA A 774 32.79 20.23 -15.21
C ALA A 774 32.18 20.93 -16.45
N ASN A 775 31.20 21.80 -16.28
CA ASN A 775 30.63 22.60 -17.37
C ASN A 775 31.65 23.62 -17.89
N SER A 776 31.67 23.85 -19.20
CA SER A 776 32.61 24.78 -19.85
C SER A 776 32.04 26.19 -20.10
N ALA A 777 30.80 26.47 -19.67
CA ALA A 777 30.16 27.77 -19.83
C ALA A 777 30.76 28.83 -18.90
N ALA A 778 30.61 30.09 -19.28
CA ALA A 778 31.12 31.23 -18.51
C ALA A 778 30.55 31.33 -17.08
N ASN A 779 29.38 30.75 -16.83
CA ASN A 779 28.73 30.67 -15.52
C ASN A 779 28.48 29.20 -15.14
N ALA A 780 29.53 28.39 -15.16
CA ALA A 780 29.44 27.00 -14.71
C ALA A 780 29.03 26.92 -13.24
N ILE A 781 29.52 27.86 -12.42
CA ILE A 781 29.10 28.04 -11.02
C ILE A 781 28.77 29.51 -10.79
N ARG A 782 27.57 29.81 -10.29
CA ARG A 782 27.14 31.16 -9.90
C ARG A 782 26.61 31.15 -8.47
N LEU A 783 27.16 32.01 -7.63
CA LEU A 783 26.69 32.32 -6.29
C LEU A 783 26.21 33.77 -6.25
N THR A 784 24.96 34.01 -5.83
CA THR A 784 24.38 35.35 -5.75
C THR A 784 23.72 35.56 -4.39
N GLY A 785 24.38 36.28 -3.50
CA GLY A 785 23.93 36.49 -2.14
C GLY A 785 23.57 37.95 -1.87
N THR A 786 22.42 38.21 -1.25
CA THR A 786 21.98 39.53 -0.82
C THR A 786 21.63 39.52 0.65
N ALA A 787 22.29 40.35 1.46
CA ALA A 787 21.91 40.61 2.84
C ALA A 787 21.35 42.03 2.95
N ASN A 788 20.04 42.11 3.21
CA ASN A 788 19.36 43.35 3.53
C ASN A 788 18.84 43.27 4.97
N VAL A 789 19.76 43.47 5.92
CA VAL A 789 19.53 43.21 7.34
C VAL A 789 19.51 44.50 8.15
N ASN A 790 19.01 44.43 9.38
CA ASN A 790 18.94 45.58 10.28
C ASN A 790 20.28 45.83 11.03
N LEU A 791 20.37 46.95 11.76
CA LEU A 791 21.58 47.33 12.51
C LEU A 791 21.91 46.38 13.69
N PHE A 792 20.93 45.67 14.24
CA PHE A 792 21.06 44.81 15.42
C PHE A 792 21.45 43.36 15.12
N THR A 793 21.43 42.93 13.85
CA THR A 793 21.93 41.58 13.50
C THR A 793 23.41 41.45 13.86
N PRO A 794 23.90 40.29 14.33
CA PRO A 794 25.34 40.12 14.56
C PRO A 794 26.14 40.20 13.25
N GLU A 795 25.73 39.44 12.22
CA GLU A 795 26.38 39.40 10.90
C GLU A 795 25.35 39.50 9.77
N GLY A 796 25.79 39.95 8.58
CA GLY A 796 24.93 40.06 7.40
C GLY A 796 25.71 40.22 6.10
N TYR A 797 26.45 39.20 5.69
CA TYR A 797 27.21 39.15 4.44
C TYR A 797 26.31 38.86 3.25
N GLY A 798 26.65 39.40 2.08
CA GLY A 798 26.02 38.96 0.82
C GLY A 798 26.31 37.48 0.59
N VAL A 799 27.60 37.15 0.44
CA VAL A 799 28.12 35.77 0.38
C VAL A 799 29.23 35.62 1.42
N LEU A 800 29.05 34.69 2.34
CA LEU A 800 30.02 34.28 3.36
C LEU A 800 30.54 32.86 3.05
N ILE A 801 31.85 32.73 2.86
CA ILE A 801 32.51 31.42 2.75
C ILE A 801 33.52 31.32 3.88
N ASN A 802 33.11 30.70 4.99
CA ASN A 802 33.84 30.71 6.25
C ASN A 802 33.91 29.33 6.90
N SER A 803 35.12 28.86 7.19
CA SER A 803 35.33 27.72 8.08
C SER A 803 36.12 28.20 9.31
N PRO A 804 35.43 28.61 10.40
CA PRO A 804 36.11 28.89 11.65
C PRO A 804 36.72 27.57 12.13
N LEU A 805 38.02 27.58 12.44
CA LEU A 805 38.64 26.46 13.10
C LEU A 805 37.86 26.16 14.39
N PRO A 806 37.42 24.91 14.66
CA PRO A 806 36.82 24.58 15.93
C PRO A 806 37.80 24.97 17.03
N THR A 807 37.42 25.91 17.89
CA THR A 807 38.31 26.48 18.91
C THR A 807 38.74 25.47 19.97
N ASP A 808 38.33 24.20 19.88
CA ASP A 808 38.65 23.13 20.83
C ASP A 808 38.94 21.74 20.22
N SER A 809 39.15 21.60 18.90
CA SER A 809 39.54 20.30 18.32
C SER A 809 41.05 20.22 18.10
N PRO A 810 41.76 19.21 18.65
CA PRO A 810 43.19 19.02 18.44
C PRO A 810 43.43 18.45 17.04
N LEU A 811 43.27 19.26 15.99
CA LEU A 811 43.84 18.89 14.70
C LEU A 811 45.37 18.92 14.83
N PRO A 812 46.08 17.88 14.35
CA PRO A 812 47.53 17.83 14.42
C PRO A 812 48.16 19.08 13.83
N LYS A 813 49.05 19.74 14.58
CA LYS A 813 49.90 20.82 14.06
C LYS A 813 50.70 20.28 12.86
N GLY A 814 50.32 20.64 11.64
CA GLY A 814 50.99 20.21 10.40
C GLY A 814 50.06 19.74 9.28
N THR A 815 48.76 19.57 9.51
CA THR A 815 47.80 19.31 8.41
C THR A 815 47.51 20.60 7.64
N ASN A 816 47.63 20.56 6.31
CA ASN A 816 47.26 21.67 5.43
C ASN A 816 45.73 21.85 5.49
N ILE A 817 45.26 22.97 6.05
CA ILE A 817 43.83 23.26 6.30
C ILE A 817 43.20 24.01 5.10
N ALA A 818 44.01 24.39 4.12
CA ALA A 818 43.53 25.00 2.88
C ALA A 818 42.72 23.99 2.04
N GLY A 819 41.50 24.36 1.63
CA GLY A 819 40.63 23.53 0.80
C GLY A 819 39.55 22.76 1.57
N MET A 820 39.31 23.11 2.85
CA MET A 820 38.16 22.61 3.60
C MET A 820 36.83 22.98 2.92
N ILE A 821 36.78 24.15 2.27
CA ILE A 821 35.68 24.53 1.39
C ILE A 821 36.26 24.73 -0.01
N THR A 822 35.81 23.95 -1.00
CA THR A 822 36.29 24.04 -2.38
C THR A 822 35.13 24.32 -3.33
N ILE A 823 35.25 25.39 -4.13
CA ILE A 823 34.35 25.70 -5.23
C ILE A 823 35.16 25.57 -6.52
N ALA A 824 34.89 24.55 -7.35
CA ALA A 824 35.77 24.17 -8.46
C ALA A 824 35.05 24.06 -9.82
N ALA A 825 35.50 24.83 -10.80
CA ALA A 825 35.12 24.69 -12.21
C ALA A 825 36.22 23.92 -12.97
N THR A 826 36.04 22.60 -13.08
CA THR A 826 37.09 21.66 -13.56
C THR A 826 37.14 21.55 -15.08
N GLY A 827 36.00 21.73 -15.76
CA GLY A 827 35.85 21.60 -17.22
C GLY A 827 36.13 22.88 -18.03
N GLY A 828 36.74 23.89 -17.40
CA GLY A 828 37.10 25.14 -18.06
C GLY A 828 36.01 26.23 -18.07
N GLY A 829 34.89 26.02 -17.37
CA GLY A 829 33.86 27.04 -17.16
C GLY A 829 34.24 28.07 -16.11
N GLY A 830 33.47 29.15 -16.04
CA GLY A 830 33.70 30.27 -15.12
C GLY A 830 32.95 30.14 -13.79
N ILE A 831 33.47 30.84 -12.77
CA ILE A 831 32.88 30.96 -11.44
C ILE A 831 32.57 32.43 -11.19
N THR A 832 31.31 32.74 -10.88
CA THR A 832 30.88 34.10 -10.53
C THR A 832 30.32 34.12 -9.11
N VAL A 833 30.92 34.93 -8.23
CA VAL A 833 30.44 35.18 -6.87
C VAL A 833 30.03 36.64 -6.77
N THR A 834 28.73 36.89 -6.64
CA THR A 834 28.16 38.22 -6.51
C THR A 834 27.53 38.37 -5.14
N GLY A 835 27.94 39.39 -4.40
CA GLY A 835 27.47 39.64 -3.05
C GLY A 835 27.08 41.09 -2.84
N SER A 836 25.89 41.29 -2.29
CA SER A 836 25.36 42.61 -1.90
C SER A 836 25.06 42.59 -0.41
N SER A 837 25.63 43.54 0.35
CA SER A 837 25.29 43.73 1.76
C SER A 837 25.04 45.21 2.07
N ASN A 838 24.19 45.48 3.06
CA ASN A 838 24.03 46.79 3.70
C ASN A 838 24.75 46.91 5.06
N LYS A 839 25.42 45.85 5.54
CA LYS A 839 26.04 45.78 6.87
C LYS A 839 27.52 45.34 6.84
N GLU A 840 27.76 44.14 6.33
CA GLU A 840 29.07 43.48 6.21
C GLU A 840 29.64 43.64 4.79
N ALA A 841 30.61 42.80 4.42
CA ALA A 841 31.09 42.67 3.05
C ALA A 841 30.01 42.11 2.12
N GLY A 842 30.06 42.53 0.84
CA GLY A 842 29.31 41.86 -0.21
C GLY A 842 29.79 40.43 -0.36
N VAL A 843 31.10 40.23 -0.56
CA VAL A 843 31.74 38.90 -0.69
C VAL A 843 32.83 38.76 0.37
N HIS A 844 32.72 37.72 1.21
CA HIS A 844 33.73 37.34 2.19
C HIS A 844 34.21 35.90 1.98
N ILE A 845 35.52 35.70 1.87
CA ILE A 845 36.15 34.38 1.65
C ILE A 845 37.31 34.19 2.63
N ASP A 846 37.19 33.23 3.55
CA ASP A 846 38.23 32.95 4.53
C ASP A 846 39.38 32.06 4.02
N ASN A 847 40.45 32.01 4.80
CA ASN A 847 41.73 31.37 4.47
C ASN A 847 41.67 29.86 4.21
N ASN A 848 40.62 29.17 4.66
CA ASN A 848 40.42 27.74 4.47
C ASN A 848 39.59 27.42 3.21
N ALA A 849 39.10 28.44 2.49
CA ALA A 849 38.29 28.29 1.29
C ALA A 849 39.11 28.47 0.00
N SER A 850 38.75 27.71 -1.04
CA SER A 850 39.40 27.72 -2.35
C SER A 850 38.36 27.86 -3.46
N ILE A 851 38.55 28.87 -4.32
CA ILE A 851 37.75 29.08 -5.53
C ILE A 851 38.66 28.84 -6.73
N LEU A 852 38.44 27.72 -7.42
CA LEU A 852 39.38 27.19 -8.38
C LEU A 852 38.74 27.02 -9.75
N ALA A 853 39.39 27.50 -10.80
CA ALA A 853 38.89 27.33 -12.16
C ALA A 853 40.06 26.97 -13.10
N ASN A 854 39.87 25.98 -13.96
CA ASN A 854 40.92 25.49 -14.84
C ASN A 854 41.29 26.54 -15.92
N SER A 855 40.29 27.05 -16.63
CA SER A 855 40.51 28.07 -17.68
C SER A 855 39.42 29.13 -17.78
N GLY A 856 38.25 28.91 -17.17
CA GLY A 856 37.15 29.86 -17.21
C GLY A 856 37.29 30.94 -16.15
N LYS A 857 36.74 32.11 -16.43
CA LYS A 857 36.91 33.31 -15.61
C LYS A 857 36.40 33.14 -14.18
N ILE A 858 37.16 33.61 -13.20
CA ILE A 858 36.71 33.79 -11.82
C ILE A 858 36.32 35.26 -11.63
N THR A 859 35.10 35.54 -11.18
CA THR A 859 34.63 36.90 -10.92
C THR A 859 34.16 37.01 -9.46
N LEU A 860 34.77 37.91 -8.71
CA LEU A 860 34.29 38.35 -7.39
C LEU A 860 33.69 39.75 -7.52
N ASP A 861 32.39 39.87 -7.31
CA ASP A 861 31.62 41.10 -7.46
C ASP A 861 30.96 41.49 -6.13
N GLY A 862 31.59 42.40 -5.38
CA GLY A 862 31.07 42.94 -4.13
C GLY A 862 30.03 44.03 -4.37
N ALA A 863 29.02 43.74 -5.19
CA ALA A 863 28.03 44.66 -5.78
C ALA A 863 27.59 45.83 -4.88
N THR A 864 27.33 45.57 -3.59
CA THR A 864 27.20 46.61 -2.54
C THR A 864 27.88 46.16 -1.25
N THR A 865 28.24 47.11 -0.39
CA THR A 865 28.86 46.85 0.92
C THR A 865 28.22 47.67 2.01
N GLY A 866 28.23 47.14 3.24
CA GLY A 866 27.95 47.92 4.43
C GLY A 866 29.17 48.69 4.94
N SER A 867 29.03 49.30 6.12
CA SER A 867 30.05 50.17 6.71
C SER A 867 31.17 49.43 7.45
N ASN A 868 30.98 48.15 7.81
CA ASN A 868 31.87 47.45 8.73
C ASN A 868 33.11 46.84 8.06
N ARG A 869 33.01 46.46 6.78
CA ARG A 869 34.05 45.73 6.04
C ARG A 869 34.18 46.24 4.61
N SER A 870 35.18 45.70 3.90
CA SER A 870 35.37 45.98 2.47
C SER A 870 34.37 45.20 1.62
N ALA A 871 33.96 45.74 0.47
CA ALA A 871 32.97 45.14 -0.41
C ALA A 871 33.37 43.73 -0.89
N VAL A 872 34.66 43.54 -1.17
CA VAL A 872 35.28 42.23 -1.31
C VAL A 872 36.38 42.10 -0.27
N GLU A 873 36.30 41.02 0.51
CA GLU A 873 37.34 40.62 1.45
C GLU A 873 37.68 39.15 1.27
N SER A 874 38.95 38.84 1.02
CA SER A 874 39.36 37.47 0.76
C SER A 874 40.76 37.17 1.30
N THR A 875 40.84 36.12 2.11
CA THR A 875 42.10 35.46 2.51
C THR A 875 42.24 34.04 1.97
N GLY A 876 41.23 33.53 1.27
CA GLY A 876 41.24 32.22 0.61
C GLY A 876 42.08 32.16 -0.67
N ILE A 877 42.08 30.97 -1.30
CA ILE A 877 42.80 30.67 -2.53
C ILE A 877 41.90 30.95 -3.74
N LEU A 878 42.44 31.64 -4.76
CA LEU A 878 41.77 31.92 -6.03
C LEU A 878 42.63 31.45 -7.21
N GLY A 879 42.03 30.71 -8.15
CA GLY A 879 42.69 30.25 -9.38
C GLY A 879 43.06 28.78 -9.34
N GLN A 880 44.28 28.46 -8.88
CA GLN A 880 44.80 27.08 -8.78
C GLN A 880 45.29 26.73 -7.38
N GLN A 881 45.29 25.43 -7.06
CA GLN A 881 45.88 24.88 -5.84
C GLN A 881 46.50 23.51 -6.14
N ALA A 882 47.77 23.28 -5.76
CA ALA A 882 48.40 21.98 -5.91
C ALA A 882 47.64 20.88 -5.14
N ASP A 883 47.66 19.64 -5.65
CA ASP A 883 46.97 18.49 -5.06
C ASP A 883 45.44 18.69 -4.84
N SER A 884 44.81 19.51 -5.67
CA SER A 884 43.37 19.80 -5.64
C SER A 884 42.64 19.38 -6.93
N LEU A 885 41.33 19.64 -7.00
CA LEU A 885 40.52 19.46 -8.22
C LEU A 885 41.00 20.30 -9.43
N VAL A 886 41.77 21.37 -9.18
CA VAL A 886 42.33 22.26 -10.21
C VAL A 886 43.79 22.57 -9.86
N PRO A 887 44.74 21.69 -10.25
CA PRO A 887 46.16 21.86 -9.95
C PRO A 887 46.83 23.00 -10.72
N THR A 888 46.25 23.40 -11.85
CA THR A 888 46.73 24.50 -12.70
C THR A 888 45.57 25.35 -13.19
N SER A 889 45.78 26.65 -13.35
CA SER A 889 44.78 27.60 -13.82
C SER A 889 45.35 28.57 -14.85
N SER A 890 44.63 28.71 -15.96
CA SER A 890 44.81 29.78 -16.95
C SER A 890 43.68 30.82 -16.89
N SER A 891 42.88 30.81 -15.83
CA SER A 891 41.68 31.65 -15.70
C SER A 891 42.01 33.12 -15.53
N ASP A 892 41.25 33.98 -16.21
CA ASP A 892 41.17 35.39 -15.84
C ASP A 892 40.47 35.52 -14.46
N ILE A 893 40.94 36.46 -13.65
CA ILE A 893 40.36 36.76 -12.34
C ILE A 893 39.94 38.22 -12.31
N ASP A 894 38.65 38.49 -12.18
CA ASP A 894 38.09 39.83 -11.99
C ASP A 894 37.68 40.03 -10.52
N ILE A 895 38.20 41.09 -9.91
CA ILE A 895 37.75 41.61 -8.63
C ILE A 895 37.09 42.96 -8.89
N ILE A 896 35.78 43.01 -8.66
CA ILE A 896 34.91 44.16 -8.92
C ILE A 896 34.36 44.63 -7.58
N ALA A 897 34.90 45.72 -7.06
CA ALA A 897 34.61 46.17 -5.70
C ALA A 897 34.86 47.66 -5.54
N ASP A 898 34.07 48.32 -4.70
CA ASP A 898 34.32 49.72 -4.34
C ASP A 898 35.33 49.85 -3.17
N SER A 899 35.42 48.85 -2.31
CA SER A 899 36.46 48.71 -1.28
C SER A 899 36.96 47.27 -1.27
N LEU A 900 38.26 47.08 -1.01
CA LEU A 900 38.95 45.81 -1.17
C LEU A 900 39.89 45.54 0.01
N ASN A 901 39.77 44.37 0.63
CA ASN A 901 40.74 43.86 1.58
C ASN A 901 41.26 42.47 1.17
N LEU A 902 42.54 42.40 0.83
CA LEU A 902 43.26 41.16 0.54
C LEU A 902 44.51 41.01 1.44
N THR A 903 44.66 41.81 2.49
CA THR A 903 45.92 41.84 3.28
C THR A 903 45.76 41.30 4.69
N THR A 904 44.55 41.29 5.23
CA THR A 904 44.28 40.84 6.60
C THR A 904 42.92 40.14 6.62
N SER A 905 42.81 39.05 7.38
CA SER A 905 41.50 38.57 7.83
C SER A 905 41.10 39.41 9.05
N SER A 906 39.79 39.63 9.25
CA SER A 906 39.27 40.19 10.52
C SER A 906 39.59 39.30 11.73
N LEU A 907 40.01 38.05 11.50
CA LEU A 907 40.49 37.12 12.52
C LEU A 907 42.01 37.30 12.69
N VAL A 908 42.39 38.00 13.76
CA VAL A 908 43.78 38.38 14.09
C VAL A 908 44.69 37.15 14.20
N GLY A 909 45.81 37.12 13.45
CA GLY A 909 46.99 36.32 13.81
C GLY A 909 47.42 35.16 12.90
N THR A 910 46.84 34.99 11.69
CA THR A 910 47.35 33.98 10.73
C THR A 910 48.21 34.64 9.64
N PRO A 911 49.45 34.14 9.37
CA PRO A 911 50.24 34.60 8.24
C PRO A 911 49.49 34.33 6.93
N LEU A 912 49.45 35.30 6.02
CA LEU A 912 48.86 35.09 4.69
C LEU A 912 49.67 34.03 3.94
N ILE A 913 48.97 33.11 3.27
CA ILE A 913 49.58 32.11 2.39
C ILE A 913 50.14 32.84 1.15
N SER A 914 51.41 32.57 0.83
CA SER A 914 52.07 33.04 -0.40
C SER A 914 51.39 32.45 -1.64
N ASP A 915 51.30 33.22 -2.72
CA ASP A 915 50.74 32.81 -4.01
C ASP A 915 49.30 32.26 -3.94
N ARG A 916 48.48 32.78 -3.02
CA ARG A 916 47.09 32.31 -2.86
C ARG A 916 46.15 32.78 -3.98
N ILE A 917 46.47 33.89 -4.66
CA ILE A 917 45.80 34.29 -5.89
C ILE A 917 46.77 33.97 -7.04
N ASN A 918 46.49 32.90 -7.77
CA ASN A 918 47.45 32.31 -8.71
C ASN A 918 46.78 31.73 -9.96
N SER A 919 47.18 32.27 -11.12
CA SER A 919 46.76 31.82 -12.44
C SER A 919 47.74 32.40 -13.48
N THR A 920 47.80 31.79 -14.67
CA THR A 920 48.52 32.37 -15.82
C THR A 920 47.71 33.38 -16.62
N GLY A 921 46.43 33.58 -16.28
CA GLY A 921 45.50 34.50 -16.96
C GLY A 921 45.77 35.99 -16.68
N ILE A 922 44.72 36.80 -16.76
CA ILE A 922 44.75 38.23 -16.45
C ILE A 922 44.06 38.48 -15.10
N LEU A 923 44.72 39.21 -14.19
CA LEU A 923 44.08 39.73 -12.98
C LEU A 923 43.57 41.14 -13.23
N THR A 924 42.26 41.36 -13.12
CA THR A 924 41.62 42.69 -13.22
C THR A 924 41.09 43.11 -11.86
N ILE A 925 41.49 44.28 -11.38
CA ILE A 925 40.93 44.91 -10.17
C ILE A 925 40.33 46.25 -10.57
N LYS A 926 39.02 46.43 -10.39
CA LYS A 926 38.33 47.66 -10.81
C LYS A 926 37.21 48.08 -9.84
N PRO A 927 36.91 49.39 -9.75
CA PRO A 927 35.74 49.87 -9.04
C PRO A 927 34.45 49.34 -9.65
N LYS A 928 33.43 49.08 -8.80
CA LYS A 928 32.09 48.71 -9.24
C LYS A 928 31.32 49.96 -9.67
N THR A 929 31.36 50.99 -8.84
CA THR A 929 30.67 52.26 -9.06
C THR A 929 31.44 53.10 -10.09
N ALA A 930 30.72 53.55 -11.13
CA ALA A 930 31.28 54.44 -12.13
C ALA A 930 31.77 55.76 -11.52
N ASN A 931 32.87 56.29 -12.04
CA ASN A 931 33.59 57.49 -11.58
C ASN A 931 34.17 57.39 -10.16
N ARG A 932 34.16 56.21 -9.52
CA ARG A 932 34.81 56.03 -8.23
C ARG A 932 36.34 56.15 -8.37
N PRO A 933 37.02 56.96 -7.55
CA PRO A 933 38.48 57.08 -7.58
C PRO A 933 39.17 55.76 -7.23
N MET A 934 40.39 55.58 -7.72
CA MET A 934 41.23 54.42 -7.44
C MET A 934 42.62 54.86 -6.98
N THR A 935 43.14 54.27 -5.91
CA THR A 935 44.51 54.52 -5.44
C THR A 935 45.26 53.21 -5.30
N ILE A 936 46.48 53.17 -5.84
CA ILE A 936 47.41 52.05 -5.76
C ILE A 936 48.65 52.55 -5.03
N GLN A 937 48.84 52.16 -3.78
CA GLN A 937 50.03 52.55 -2.99
C GLN A 937 50.32 51.56 -1.86
N ALA A 938 51.42 51.74 -1.14
CA ALA A 938 51.69 50.96 0.07
C ALA A 938 50.88 51.48 1.26
N GLY A 939 50.45 50.58 2.16
CA GLY A 939 49.72 50.92 3.38
C GLY A 939 48.22 50.60 3.33
N GLU A 940 47.43 51.28 4.13
CA GLU A 940 45.96 51.17 4.13
C GLU A 940 45.33 52.46 3.62
N GLY A 941 44.23 52.35 2.88
CA GLY A 941 43.43 53.48 2.41
C GLY A 941 42.10 53.60 3.15
N ASP A 942 41.37 54.68 2.88
CA ASP A 942 39.98 54.84 3.35
C ASP A 942 38.95 54.27 2.35
N ASN A 943 37.70 54.14 2.80
CA ASN A 943 36.59 53.66 1.98
C ASN A 943 36.03 54.71 1.00
N SER A 944 36.69 55.87 0.79
CA SER A 944 36.23 56.88 -0.17
C SER A 944 36.59 56.57 -1.62
N GLN A 945 37.49 55.61 -1.82
CA GLN A 945 38.05 55.20 -3.10
C GLN A 945 38.32 53.69 -3.12
N LEU A 946 38.52 53.10 -4.30
CA LEU A 946 39.06 51.75 -4.37
C LEU A 946 40.56 51.81 -4.09
N TYR A 947 40.96 51.30 -2.93
CA TYR A 947 42.35 51.23 -2.54
C TYR A 947 42.94 49.85 -2.84
N VAL A 948 44.13 49.81 -3.45
CA VAL A 948 44.87 48.59 -3.71
C VAL A 948 46.28 48.70 -3.11
N ASN A 949 46.56 47.83 -2.13
CA ASN A 949 47.85 47.80 -1.46
C ASN A 949 48.92 47.15 -2.36
N THR A 950 50.00 47.88 -2.66
CA THR A 950 51.13 47.37 -3.46
C THR A 950 51.86 46.20 -2.80
N ALA A 951 51.76 46.04 -1.47
CA ALA A 951 52.33 44.91 -0.72
C ALA A 951 51.67 43.56 -1.03
N LEU A 952 50.61 43.54 -1.83
CA LEU A 952 49.98 42.30 -2.32
C LEU A 952 50.81 41.61 -3.42
N PHE A 953 51.70 42.35 -4.09
CA PHE A 953 52.31 41.95 -5.35
C PHE A 953 53.81 41.72 -5.21
N GLY A 954 54.28 40.53 -5.58
CA GLY A 954 55.70 40.17 -5.65
C GLY A 954 55.92 38.69 -5.33
N ALA A 955 57.16 38.21 -5.49
CA ALA A 955 57.46 36.80 -5.24
C ALA A 955 57.20 36.41 -3.78
N GLY A 956 56.39 35.38 -3.54
CA GLY A 956 56.03 34.92 -2.20
C GLY A 956 54.99 35.80 -1.48
N LEU A 957 54.38 36.77 -2.16
CA LEU A 957 53.29 37.59 -1.65
C LEU A 957 51.92 37.01 -2.08
N PRO A 958 50.78 37.51 -1.56
CA PRO A 958 49.46 36.95 -1.84
C PRO A 958 49.09 36.78 -3.32
N ILE A 959 49.53 37.71 -4.18
CA ILE A 959 49.29 37.65 -5.63
C ILE A 959 50.56 37.14 -6.32
N SER A 960 50.41 35.98 -6.99
CA SER A 960 51.53 35.28 -7.60
C SER A 960 52.09 36.00 -8.83
N ALA A 961 53.40 35.82 -9.05
CA ALA A 961 54.11 36.35 -10.23
C ALA A 961 53.70 35.69 -11.58
N ASN A 962 52.80 34.69 -11.56
CA ASN A 962 52.46 33.89 -12.74
C ASN A 962 51.48 34.57 -13.71
N PHE A 963 50.78 35.63 -13.27
CA PHE A 963 49.83 36.34 -14.12
C PHE A 963 50.52 36.91 -15.36
N SER A 964 49.90 36.71 -16.52
CA SER A 964 50.39 37.29 -17.78
C SER A 964 50.30 38.82 -17.79
N LYS A 965 49.33 39.37 -17.05
CA LYS A 965 49.03 40.80 -16.95
C LYS A 965 48.21 41.12 -15.69
N ILE A 966 48.46 42.28 -15.11
CA ILE A 966 47.60 42.91 -14.10
C ILE A 966 46.92 44.14 -14.73
N VAL A 967 45.59 44.24 -14.60
CA VAL A 967 44.79 45.37 -15.07
C VAL A 967 44.22 46.09 -13.86
N PHE A 968 44.51 47.37 -13.71
CA PHE A 968 43.90 48.24 -12.71
C PHE A 968 42.92 49.19 -13.37
N GLY A 969 41.70 49.21 -12.85
CA GLY A 969 40.63 50.08 -13.29
C GLY A 969 39.96 49.64 -14.60
N SER A 970 39.18 50.55 -15.16
CA SER A 970 38.40 50.38 -16.39
C SER A 970 38.08 51.74 -17.00
N SER A 971 37.37 51.75 -18.13
CA SER A 971 36.91 52.99 -18.77
C SER A 971 35.97 53.84 -17.91
N THR A 972 35.39 53.28 -16.84
CA THR A 972 34.51 54.00 -15.91
C THR A 972 35.19 54.33 -14.58
N THR A 973 36.47 54.02 -14.40
CA THR A 973 37.20 54.39 -13.19
C THR A 973 37.39 55.91 -13.12
N GLY A 974 37.21 56.49 -11.93
CA GLY A 974 37.46 57.91 -11.67
C GLY A 974 38.95 58.24 -11.62
N ILE A 975 39.31 59.32 -10.90
CA ILE A 975 40.70 59.73 -10.74
C ILE A 975 41.53 58.55 -10.22
N MET A 976 42.66 58.27 -10.87
CA MET A 976 43.57 57.20 -10.48
C MET A 976 44.88 57.78 -9.95
N ASN A 977 45.32 57.32 -8.77
CA ASN A 977 46.63 57.66 -8.21
C ASN A 977 47.45 56.38 -8.02
N VAL A 978 48.67 56.35 -8.55
CA VAL A 978 49.58 55.20 -8.43
C VAL A 978 50.88 55.69 -7.82
N SER A 979 51.29 55.07 -6.71
CA SER A 979 52.52 55.40 -5.98
C SER A 979 53.23 54.14 -5.51
N GLY A 980 54.55 54.03 -5.69
CA GLY A 980 55.34 52.93 -5.14
C GLY A 980 55.11 51.58 -5.81
N LEU A 981 54.55 51.55 -7.03
CA LEU A 981 54.40 50.33 -7.82
C LEU A 981 55.78 49.89 -8.32
N ASN A 982 56.23 48.68 -7.96
CA ASN A 982 57.58 48.20 -8.30
C ASN A 982 57.58 46.75 -8.81
N PHE A 983 57.37 46.56 -10.11
CA PHE A 983 57.33 45.27 -10.78
C PHE A 983 58.53 45.10 -11.72
N VAL A 984 59.54 44.36 -11.28
CA VAL A 984 60.76 44.04 -12.06
C VAL A 984 60.66 42.58 -12.50
N ASP A 985 60.72 42.35 -13.82
CA ASP A 985 60.56 41.05 -14.49
C ASP A 985 59.26 40.28 -14.13
N THR A 986 58.27 40.95 -13.52
CA THR A 986 57.07 40.29 -12.98
C THR A 986 55.88 40.34 -13.96
N TYR A 987 55.22 41.49 -14.13
CA TYR A 987 53.94 41.58 -14.83
C TYR A 987 53.98 42.54 -16.02
N ASN A 988 53.10 42.31 -17.00
CA ASN A 988 52.57 43.43 -17.79
C ASN A 988 51.51 44.15 -16.97
N VAL A 989 51.41 45.47 -17.08
CA VAL A 989 50.45 46.27 -16.31
C VAL A 989 49.64 47.14 -17.25
N ASP A 990 48.31 47.09 -17.13
CA ASP A 990 47.42 48.06 -17.77
C ASP A 990 46.79 48.95 -16.69
N LEU A 991 46.94 50.27 -16.83
CA LEU A 991 46.26 51.28 -16.03
C LEU A 991 45.16 51.93 -16.87
N LEU A 992 43.91 51.70 -16.49
CA LEU A 992 42.73 52.13 -17.23
C LEU A 992 41.87 53.06 -16.38
N THR A 993 41.65 54.29 -16.85
CA THR A 993 40.75 55.25 -16.19
C THR A 993 39.92 56.06 -17.19
N GLY A 994 38.73 56.50 -16.79
CA GLY A 994 37.92 57.48 -17.50
C GLY A 994 38.27 58.93 -17.15
N SER A 995 39.26 59.16 -16.28
CA SER A 995 39.61 60.47 -15.69
C SER A 995 41.13 60.70 -15.68
N ASP A 996 41.61 61.57 -14.79
CA ASP A 996 43.03 61.88 -14.61
C ASP A 996 43.79 60.71 -13.94
N LEU A 997 45.06 60.52 -14.32
CA LEU A 997 45.97 59.54 -13.74
C LEU A 997 47.24 60.23 -13.22
N THR A 998 47.56 60.04 -11.95
CA THR A 998 48.83 60.49 -11.36
C THR A 998 49.74 59.30 -11.07
N LEU A 999 50.99 59.37 -11.53
CA LEU A 999 52.05 58.38 -11.30
C LEU A 999 53.16 58.96 -10.44
N ALA A 1000 53.46 58.29 -9.33
CA ALA A 1000 54.63 58.53 -8.49
C ALA A 1000 55.39 57.20 -8.32
N ASP A 1001 56.73 57.27 -8.33
CA ASP A 1001 57.64 56.16 -8.02
C ASP A 1001 57.18 54.80 -8.57
N THR A 1002 57.00 54.74 -9.89
CA THR A 1002 56.45 53.59 -10.62
C THR A 1002 57.54 52.91 -11.44
N THR A 1003 57.78 51.63 -11.20
CA THR A 1003 58.76 50.80 -11.90
C THR A 1003 58.07 49.58 -12.53
N VAL A 1004 58.16 49.43 -13.85
CA VAL A 1004 57.69 48.24 -14.62
C VAL A 1004 58.77 47.86 -15.64
N THR A 1005 59.73 47.05 -15.23
CA THR A 1005 60.95 46.77 -16.02
C THR A 1005 61.15 45.28 -16.29
N GLY A 1006 61.91 44.93 -17.34
CA GLY A 1006 62.21 43.56 -17.75
C GLY A 1006 62.26 43.40 -19.27
N ILE A 1007 62.91 42.33 -19.77
CA ILE A 1007 63.27 42.17 -21.20
C ILE A 1007 62.06 42.31 -22.15
N ASN A 1008 60.84 42.01 -21.69
CA ASN A 1008 59.60 42.12 -22.48
C ASN A 1008 58.38 42.60 -21.67
N LYS A 1009 58.57 43.42 -20.62
CA LYS A 1009 57.45 43.91 -19.78
C LYS A 1009 56.93 45.26 -20.27
N VAL A 1010 55.61 45.42 -20.31
CA VAL A 1010 54.92 46.61 -20.80
C VAL A 1010 54.07 47.23 -19.69
N LEU A 1011 54.21 48.54 -19.52
CA LEU A 1011 53.20 49.38 -18.86
C LEU A 1011 52.32 50.00 -19.96
N SER A 1012 51.04 49.62 -20.00
CA SER A 1012 50.04 50.27 -20.83
C SER A 1012 49.23 51.27 -20.00
N ILE A 1013 49.06 52.47 -20.51
CA ILE A 1013 48.19 53.49 -19.89
C ILE A 1013 47.12 53.87 -20.88
N ALA A 1014 45.86 53.81 -20.45
CA ALA A 1014 44.75 54.36 -21.21
C ALA A 1014 43.85 55.26 -20.38
N THR A 1015 43.66 56.49 -20.86
CA THR A 1015 42.61 57.40 -20.37
C THR A 1015 41.57 57.62 -21.46
N ILE A 1016 40.31 57.35 -21.13
CA ILE A 1016 39.18 57.45 -22.05
C ILE A 1016 38.38 58.71 -21.67
N GLY A 1017 38.36 59.73 -22.53
CA GLY A 1017 37.59 60.97 -22.28
C GLY A 1017 38.39 62.27 -22.14
N GLY A 1018 39.72 62.25 -22.33
CA GLY A 1018 40.57 63.44 -22.35
C GLY A 1018 41.25 63.82 -21.02
N GLY A 1019 41.27 62.90 -20.04
CA GLY A 1019 41.99 63.06 -18.78
C GLY A 1019 43.51 63.23 -18.97
N THR A 1020 44.15 63.86 -17.98
CA THR A 1020 45.58 64.14 -17.96
C THR A 1020 46.34 63.05 -17.20
N VAL A 1021 47.41 62.54 -17.79
CA VAL A 1021 48.36 61.61 -17.15
C VAL A 1021 49.58 62.39 -16.69
N THR A 1022 49.83 62.46 -15.38
CA THR A 1022 50.92 63.25 -14.78
C THR A 1022 51.90 62.34 -14.05
N SER A 1023 53.20 62.52 -14.28
CA SER A 1023 54.26 61.88 -13.47
C SER A 1023 54.80 62.87 -12.44
N THR A 1024 54.56 62.63 -11.16
CA THR A 1024 55.07 63.44 -10.03
C THR A 1024 56.31 62.84 -9.37
N GLY A 1025 56.56 61.53 -9.56
CA GLY A 1025 57.75 60.80 -9.11
C GLY A 1025 58.53 60.16 -10.27
N ILE A 1026 59.44 59.21 -9.96
CA ILE A 1026 60.26 58.53 -10.99
C ILE A 1026 59.43 57.46 -11.70
N LEU A 1027 59.44 57.48 -13.03
CA LEU A 1027 58.89 56.43 -13.89
C LEU A 1027 60.03 55.64 -14.54
N ASN A 1028 60.20 54.38 -14.16
CA ASN A 1028 61.21 53.46 -14.72
C ASN A 1028 60.52 52.30 -15.43
N VAL A 1029 60.48 52.31 -16.77
CA VAL A 1029 59.72 51.34 -17.55
C VAL A 1029 60.49 50.85 -18.77
N SER A 1030 60.47 49.54 -19.01
CA SER A 1030 61.15 48.96 -20.19
C SER A 1030 60.39 49.23 -21.48
N ASN A 1031 59.06 49.08 -21.48
CA ASN A 1031 58.23 49.41 -22.63
C ASN A 1031 56.99 50.18 -22.15
N LEU A 1032 56.72 51.35 -22.73
CA LEU A 1032 55.56 52.18 -22.40
C LEU A 1032 54.61 52.29 -23.59
N LEU A 1033 53.38 51.81 -23.41
CA LEU A 1033 52.29 51.93 -24.39
C LEU A 1033 51.24 52.92 -23.89
N LEU A 1034 51.01 53.99 -24.65
CA LEU A 1034 50.03 55.02 -24.30
C LEU A 1034 48.86 54.95 -25.28
N ASN A 1035 47.68 54.56 -24.81
CA ASN A 1035 46.48 54.36 -25.61
C ASN A 1035 45.40 55.39 -25.21
N GLY A 1036 45.18 56.41 -26.04
CA GLY A 1036 44.21 57.47 -25.78
C GLY A 1036 44.21 58.49 -26.91
N THR A 1037 43.05 58.77 -27.48
CA THR A 1037 42.89 59.65 -28.66
C THR A 1037 42.88 61.13 -28.31
N SER A 1038 42.72 61.50 -27.03
CA SER A 1038 42.61 62.90 -26.56
C SER A 1038 43.28 63.19 -25.20
N ALA A 1039 44.16 62.31 -24.72
CA ALA A 1039 44.80 62.43 -23.40
C ALA A 1039 46.04 63.33 -23.44
N ASN A 1040 46.23 64.17 -22.41
CA ASN A 1040 47.47 64.93 -22.21
C ASN A 1040 48.43 64.12 -21.32
N PHE A 1041 49.65 63.86 -21.80
CA PHE A 1041 50.68 63.14 -21.04
C PHE A 1041 51.79 64.10 -20.61
N LEU A 1042 51.90 64.35 -19.30
CA LEU A 1042 52.86 65.26 -18.67
C LEU A 1042 53.89 64.45 -17.86
N LEU A 1043 54.90 63.92 -18.55
CA LEU A 1043 55.93 63.03 -17.97
C LEU A 1043 57.26 63.76 -17.72
N HIS A 1044 57.22 64.93 -17.07
CA HIS A 1044 58.35 65.88 -17.03
C HIS A 1044 59.47 65.59 -16.02
N ASN A 1045 59.43 64.47 -15.29
CA ASN A 1045 60.50 64.16 -14.35
C ASN A 1045 61.78 63.73 -15.12
N PRO A 1046 62.90 64.48 -15.02
CA PRO A 1046 64.12 64.19 -15.77
C PRO A 1046 64.80 62.87 -15.35
N ALA A 1047 64.42 62.29 -14.20
CA ALA A 1047 64.90 61.00 -13.74
C ALA A 1047 64.11 59.80 -14.32
N ASN A 1048 63.12 60.05 -15.19
CA ASN A 1048 62.37 58.99 -15.86
C ASN A 1048 63.28 58.19 -16.81
N THR A 1049 63.13 56.86 -16.81
CA THR A 1049 63.86 55.93 -17.67
C THR A 1049 62.84 55.11 -18.47
N ILE A 1050 62.73 55.39 -19.77
CA ILE A 1050 61.77 54.75 -20.69
C ILE A 1050 62.56 54.22 -21.89
N ASN A 1051 62.72 52.89 -22.02
CA ASN A 1051 63.57 52.33 -23.08
C ASN A 1051 62.90 52.35 -24.46
N THR A 1052 61.63 51.94 -24.56
CA THR A 1052 60.84 52.02 -25.80
C THR A 1052 59.48 52.69 -25.55
N SER A 1053 59.04 53.54 -26.51
CA SER A 1053 57.80 54.32 -26.41
C SER A 1053 56.99 54.29 -27.71
N GLY A 1054 55.68 54.07 -27.61
CA GLY A 1054 54.79 53.93 -28.78
C GLY A 1054 54.29 55.20 -29.47
N ARG A 1055 54.57 56.42 -28.96
CA ARG A 1055 54.21 57.72 -29.60
C ARG A 1055 55.23 58.82 -29.26
N ASN A 1056 55.47 59.76 -30.19
CA ASN A 1056 56.43 60.86 -30.07
C ASN A 1056 56.17 61.74 -28.82
N PHE A 1057 57.19 61.90 -27.98
CA PHE A 1057 57.18 62.75 -26.78
C PHE A 1057 57.24 64.25 -27.11
N ARG A 1058 56.71 65.07 -26.20
CA ARG A 1058 57.18 66.44 -25.97
C ARG A 1058 57.76 66.53 -24.57
#